data_AF-B6AIJ0-F1
#
_entry.id   AF-B6AIJ0-F1
#
_cell.length_a   1.000
_cell.length_b   1.000
_cell.length_c   1.000
_cell.angle_alpha   90.00
_cell.angle_beta   90.00
_cell.angle_gamma   90.00
#
_symmetry.space_group_name_H-M   'P 1'
#
loop_
_entity.id
_entity.type
_entity.pdbx_description
1 polymer ?
#
loop_
_entity_poly.entity_id
_entity_poly.type
_entity_poly.pdbx_seq_one_letter_code
_entity_poly.pdbx_strand_id
1 'polypeptide(L)'
;MQINEDSSAHWESHLYPTGFKHEFCTFLDRPQKSYSSKLYETLSRFNEPLDEDIKALEVHMFSLVASHWRQSCYTSSESQTPELSPARIPSSCNEKEGKDGMSIIFDILKASMEFVESDNSESLEKLWNQIRVLDSGMLSLVVSLFNQMCMISNYAEAAQRIRRRRHFEKVLALRNENEDQDEAFRLSTHSLRNTIKDLLNAGYEKQIIYKLICEQEIDLVVTAHPTQAQRISVVKCCQNIAELILQLDRSDLTPTEIKDAKNTIQRCLAMLWNSDTLRRARPTPLDEVQNTVNTICETVFNTLPQFLRNIDMILDDNGMDPLPPTKTLFKFSSWVGGDRDGNPYVTAKITRLAVTNMRLKACSIFLESIDKLMYDIPIVSNHKKLKNYVDNLPNISFYLNNNTPANNGDTTNDATVCLRPFMGFIAEHELYRRVLAHIRVRLIATRDYYLDTLNSGHCVQSEIRRSLAYHSTQQLLEPLLVMFEALEDYDKDIKENIEEDKVSASSSNNTIPWLSHSNYATAKLGRGLLLDLIRQVSAFGLSLMRLDIRQEASKHEKAMDEVCKYIGVGSYSEFTEEEKQNFLFKCLASKRPLIPHRLNWTPETVEILETFRECSHLGAEALGSYIISMCMKPSDILCVHVFQKEYFATISAESEVYSKLSDLNTLLNSRNSQDSLNMTNNLQSKGQIYSPLNNNSPKSSTSILPSLASKRMRVVPLLETVEALNNAQKTLEVLLSNEWYLNYVNSVDKGIVEVMIGYSDSSKDGGRLASAWQLYNAQECLSNISHRYGVQIVFFHGRGGSVGRGGGPQHLAILSQPPNTITSFMRITVQGEVMTQSFGLAEIAYKTWEIYTSAVLTARCSVLDLENTCEEFDHLENKNKPIINETTDKSDLNDTNQNYLYKYLSKMKFNKNVVVSPKWRELMNKMSEVSMKEYRRIVFGEDNKDFTSDDFVNYFRSVTPEKEISELNIGSRPSKRKEGGIETLRAIPWVFAWTQIRSHLPVWLGLSAALEEMKRIDELGEIADMYQQWPFMKSFFNLVSMILLKTDVHIFQLYSKTLAPENLQHLGNLLSQKLKDTTKLVMEVTKEKQLLDSDCVTRRAILLRFAWLAPCNLVQIECINRRRKLCISNSNIQDPKTQLELEKIENALKISIQSIAAGMQFSG
;
A
#
# COMPACT_ATOMS: atom_id res chain seq x y z
N MET A 1 -55.53 4.57 -17.60
CA MET A 1 -56.02 5.84 -18.15
C MET A 1 -55.01 6.31 -19.18
N GLN A 2 -55.38 6.27 -20.46
CA GLN A 2 -54.58 6.84 -21.54
C GLN A 2 -54.51 8.36 -21.34
N ILE A 3 -53.31 8.92 -21.23
CA ILE A 3 -53.09 10.35 -21.24
C ILE A 3 -52.24 10.65 -22.48
N ASN A 4 -52.82 11.50 -23.33
CA ASN A 4 -52.33 11.94 -24.62
C ASN A 4 -50.89 12.43 -24.60
N GLU A 5 -50.11 11.91 -25.53
CA GLU A 5 -48.91 12.54 -26.10
C GLU A 5 -49.37 13.75 -26.93
N ASP A 6 -49.23 14.99 -26.45
CA ASP A 6 -49.13 16.20 -27.33
C ASP A 6 -48.98 17.56 -26.58
N SER A 7 -48.34 17.62 -25.40
CA SER A 7 -48.11 18.92 -24.73
C SER A 7 -46.80 19.05 -23.94
N SER A 8 -45.69 18.48 -24.44
CA SER A 8 -44.36 18.63 -23.84
C SER A 8 -43.47 19.71 -24.49
N ALA A 9 -44.05 20.67 -25.20
CA ALA A 9 -43.32 21.84 -25.70
C ALA A 9 -43.58 23.06 -24.81
N HIS A 10 -42.50 23.70 -24.38
CA HIS A 10 -42.43 24.99 -23.66
C HIS A 10 -42.48 24.97 -22.12
N TRP A 11 -41.40 24.45 -21.54
CA TRP A 11 -40.74 25.08 -20.40
C TRP A 11 -39.22 24.82 -20.50
N GLU A 12 -38.59 25.37 -21.54
CA GLU A 12 -37.13 25.47 -21.54
C GLU A 12 -36.74 26.40 -20.39
N SER A 13 -36.07 25.85 -19.35
CA SER A 13 -35.52 26.67 -18.29
C SER A 13 -34.60 27.71 -18.93
N HIS A 14 -34.73 28.98 -18.54
CA HIS A 14 -33.87 30.12 -18.96
C HIS A 14 -32.36 29.95 -18.63
N LEU A 15 -31.93 28.74 -18.26
CA LEU A 15 -30.56 28.34 -17.91
C LEU A 15 -29.78 27.73 -19.09
N TYR A 16 -30.34 27.59 -20.29
CA TYR A 16 -29.60 27.05 -21.45
C TYR A 16 -29.86 27.88 -22.71
N PRO A 17 -28.85 28.10 -23.59
CA PRO A 17 -29.10 28.56 -24.93
C PRO A 17 -30.07 27.59 -25.63
N THR A 18 -31.04 28.12 -26.36
CA THR A 18 -31.95 27.35 -27.22
C THR A 18 -31.13 26.48 -28.18
N GLY A 19 -31.32 25.15 -28.14
CA GLY A 19 -30.56 24.17 -28.94
C GLY A 19 -29.46 23.39 -28.20
N PHE A 20 -28.99 23.87 -27.03
CA PHE A 20 -27.89 23.25 -26.25
C PHE A 20 -28.15 21.79 -25.89
N LYS A 21 -29.36 21.45 -25.42
CA LYS A 21 -29.73 20.07 -25.05
C LYS A 21 -29.82 19.16 -26.27
N HIS A 22 -30.29 19.67 -27.41
CA HIS A 22 -30.56 18.82 -28.58
C HIS A 22 -29.29 18.49 -29.36
N GLU A 23 -28.40 19.46 -29.61
CA GLU A 23 -27.10 19.24 -30.26
C GLU A 23 -26.14 18.44 -29.37
N PHE A 24 -26.15 18.67 -28.06
CA PHE A 24 -25.33 17.93 -27.11
C PHE A 24 -25.79 16.48 -26.95
N CYS A 25 -27.10 16.22 -26.78
CA CYS A 25 -27.61 14.83 -26.73
C CYS A 25 -27.38 14.08 -28.05
N THR A 26 -27.60 14.72 -29.22
CA THR A 26 -27.35 14.07 -30.53
C THR A 26 -25.87 13.85 -30.84
N PHE A 27 -24.96 14.66 -30.30
CA PHE A 27 -23.52 14.43 -30.35
C PHE A 27 -23.10 13.25 -29.44
N LEU A 28 -23.71 13.14 -28.26
CA LEU A 28 -23.47 12.07 -27.27
C LEU A 28 -24.05 10.70 -27.65
N ASP A 29 -25.03 10.67 -28.56
CA ASP A 29 -25.63 9.45 -29.14
C ASP A 29 -24.78 8.82 -30.27
N ARG A 30 -23.63 9.41 -30.63
CA ARG A 30 -22.72 8.78 -31.60
C ARG A 30 -22.12 7.50 -30.99
N PRO A 31 -22.35 6.31 -31.58
CA PRO A 31 -21.67 5.10 -31.15
C PRO A 31 -20.17 5.29 -31.36
N GLN A 32 -19.37 5.09 -30.31
CA GLN A 32 -17.93 4.86 -30.51
C GLN A 32 -17.80 3.61 -31.37
N LYS A 33 -17.06 3.71 -32.48
CA LYS A 33 -17.01 2.70 -33.55
C LYS A 33 -16.88 1.28 -32.99
N SER A 34 -17.74 0.40 -33.49
CA SER A 34 -17.66 -1.04 -33.23
C SER A 34 -16.37 -1.60 -33.81
N TYR A 35 -15.51 -2.14 -32.95
CA TYR A 35 -14.32 -2.88 -33.36
C TYR A 35 -14.71 -4.36 -33.50
N SER A 36 -14.56 -4.90 -34.72
CA SER A 36 -15.01 -6.24 -35.09
C SER A 36 -14.09 -7.35 -34.57
N SER A 37 -14.35 -7.81 -33.34
CA SER A 37 -14.02 -9.19 -32.96
C SER A 37 -15.10 -9.74 -32.04
N LYS A 38 -15.42 -11.04 -32.16
CA LYS A 38 -16.48 -11.71 -31.39
C LYS A 38 -16.32 -11.57 -29.86
N LEU A 39 -15.08 -11.46 -29.37
CA LEU A 39 -14.76 -11.21 -27.96
C LEU A 39 -15.07 -9.73 -27.56
N TYR A 40 -14.86 -8.80 -28.49
CA TYR A 40 -15.15 -7.38 -28.31
C TYR A 40 -16.65 -7.09 -28.31
N GLU A 41 -17.48 -7.79 -29.08
CA GLU A 41 -18.94 -7.62 -29.04
C GLU A 41 -19.52 -7.96 -27.65
N THR A 42 -19.01 -9.02 -27.01
CA THR A 42 -19.40 -9.38 -25.65
C THR A 42 -18.93 -8.33 -24.64
N LEU A 43 -17.66 -7.89 -24.73
CA LEU A 43 -17.12 -6.85 -23.85
C LEU A 43 -17.79 -5.48 -24.07
N SER A 44 -18.17 -5.13 -25.30
CA SER A 44 -18.87 -3.89 -25.66
C SER A 44 -20.23 -3.80 -24.98
N ARG A 45 -21.01 -4.89 -24.98
CA ARG A 45 -22.30 -4.95 -24.25
C ARG A 45 -22.14 -4.83 -22.73
N PHE A 46 -21.00 -5.27 -22.18
CA PHE A 46 -20.70 -5.09 -20.75
C PHE A 46 -20.23 -3.67 -20.39
N ASN A 47 -19.98 -2.81 -21.38
CA ASN A 47 -19.35 -1.50 -21.19
C ASN A 47 -20.30 -0.32 -21.36
N GLU A 48 -21.47 -0.51 -21.98
CA GLU A 48 -22.54 0.50 -22.11
C GLU A 48 -22.83 1.24 -20.79
N PRO A 49 -22.91 0.57 -19.61
CA PRO A 49 -23.22 1.26 -18.35
C PRO A 49 -22.13 2.23 -17.87
N LEU A 50 -20.86 2.00 -18.21
CA LEU A 50 -19.77 2.89 -17.79
C LEU A 50 -19.77 4.17 -18.64
N ASP A 51 -19.97 4.03 -19.95
CA ASP A 51 -20.00 5.18 -20.85
C ASP A 51 -21.22 6.05 -20.55
N GLU A 52 -22.38 5.44 -20.23
CA GLU A 52 -23.56 6.16 -19.76
C GLU A 52 -23.33 6.93 -18.45
N ASP A 53 -22.68 6.30 -17.46
CA ASP A 53 -22.35 6.96 -16.19
C ASP A 53 -21.43 8.15 -16.40
N ILE A 54 -20.34 7.97 -17.17
CA ILE A 54 -19.38 9.04 -17.45
C ILE A 54 -20.09 10.20 -18.17
N LYS A 55 -20.93 9.89 -19.18
CA LYS A 55 -21.72 10.90 -19.89
C LYS A 55 -22.66 11.66 -18.95
N ALA A 56 -23.36 10.98 -18.05
CA ALA A 56 -24.27 11.62 -17.10
C ALA A 56 -23.52 12.56 -16.14
N LEU A 57 -22.36 12.13 -15.64
CA LEU A 57 -21.51 12.94 -14.76
C LEU A 57 -20.92 14.14 -15.51
N GLU A 58 -20.52 13.96 -16.77
CA GLU A 58 -20.04 15.01 -17.65
C GLU A 58 -21.10 16.10 -17.85
N VAL A 59 -22.32 15.73 -18.24
CA VAL A 59 -23.43 16.68 -18.46
C VAL A 59 -23.64 17.57 -17.22
N HIS A 60 -23.63 16.98 -16.03
CA HIS A 60 -23.85 17.70 -14.79
C HIS A 60 -22.67 18.60 -14.41
N MET A 61 -21.42 18.13 -14.58
CA MET A 61 -20.23 18.95 -14.33
C MET A 61 -20.18 20.17 -15.24
N PHE A 62 -20.38 19.98 -16.54
CA PHE A 62 -20.40 21.08 -17.50
C PHE A 62 -21.51 22.09 -17.22
N SER A 63 -22.68 21.64 -16.74
CA SER A 63 -23.78 22.52 -16.32
C SER A 63 -23.40 23.39 -15.11
N LEU A 64 -22.67 22.82 -14.14
CA LEU A 64 -22.17 23.56 -12.98
C LEU A 64 -21.14 24.62 -13.40
N VAL A 65 -20.20 24.26 -14.27
CA VAL A 65 -19.21 25.21 -14.81
C VAL A 65 -19.89 26.35 -15.54
N ALA A 66 -20.86 26.05 -16.41
CA ALA A 66 -21.61 27.06 -17.15
C ALA A 66 -22.36 28.02 -16.21
N SER A 67 -22.97 27.49 -15.14
CA SER A 67 -23.65 28.31 -14.13
C SER A 67 -22.69 29.23 -13.40
N HIS A 68 -21.52 28.72 -12.99
CA HIS A 68 -20.49 29.50 -12.31
C HIS A 68 -19.90 30.59 -13.21
N TRP A 69 -19.61 30.25 -14.47
CA TRP A 69 -19.11 31.19 -15.47
C TRP A 69 -20.06 32.38 -15.65
N ARG A 70 -21.36 32.12 -15.82
CA ARG A 70 -22.37 33.18 -15.95
C ARG A 70 -22.42 34.07 -14.72
N GLN A 71 -22.43 33.50 -13.51
CA GLN A 71 -22.40 34.29 -12.27
C GLN A 71 -21.17 35.21 -12.18
N SER A 72 -19.99 34.70 -12.56
CA SER A 72 -18.76 35.51 -12.58
C SER A 72 -18.89 36.69 -13.55
N CYS A 73 -19.45 36.47 -14.75
CA CYS A 73 -19.69 37.54 -15.72
C CYS A 73 -20.66 38.61 -15.20
N TYR A 74 -21.72 38.22 -14.48
CA TYR A 74 -22.69 39.14 -13.86
C TYR A 74 -22.04 40.02 -12.77
N THR A 75 -21.17 39.45 -11.92
CA THR A 75 -20.52 40.21 -10.84
C THR A 75 -19.52 41.26 -11.34
N SER A 76 -18.91 41.06 -12.52
CA SER A 76 -18.03 42.05 -13.15
C SER A 76 -18.76 43.23 -13.80
N SER A 77 -20.08 43.17 -13.98
CA SER A 77 -20.88 44.25 -14.58
C SER A 77 -21.58 45.18 -13.58
N GLU A 78 -21.61 44.87 -12.27
CA GLU A 78 -22.38 45.62 -11.25
C GLU A 78 -21.55 46.56 -10.36
N SER A 79 -20.41 47.07 -10.83
CA SER A 79 -19.66 48.11 -10.10
C SER A 79 -19.99 49.55 -10.50
N GLN A 80 -21.23 49.86 -10.91
CA GLN A 80 -21.74 51.24 -11.04
C GLN A 80 -23.25 51.35 -10.71
N THR A 81 -23.53 51.86 -9.49
CA THR A 81 -24.75 52.54 -8.98
C THR A 81 -26.14 51.88 -9.11
N PRO A 82 -26.92 51.78 -8.00
CA PRO A 82 -28.30 51.30 -8.03
C PRO A 82 -29.30 52.46 -8.12
N GLU A 83 -30.01 52.64 -9.24
CA GLU A 83 -31.32 53.30 -9.26
C GLU A 83 -32.10 53.10 -10.57
N LEU A 84 -33.40 52.81 -10.43
CA LEU A 84 -34.54 53.01 -11.36
C LEU A 84 -34.93 51.92 -12.39
N SER A 85 -35.96 51.15 -11.99
CA SER A 85 -37.16 50.69 -12.75
C SER A 85 -37.06 49.62 -13.87
N PRO A 86 -38.04 48.69 -13.96
CA PRO A 86 -38.02 47.56 -14.88
C PRO A 86 -38.57 47.95 -16.25
N ALA A 87 -37.72 48.47 -17.14
CA ALA A 87 -38.11 48.74 -18.51
C ALA A 87 -36.95 48.45 -19.48
N ARG A 88 -37.18 47.46 -20.35
CA ARG A 88 -36.41 47.13 -21.57
C ARG A 88 -34.90 46.94 -21.34
N ILE A 89 -34.51 45.67 -21.22
CA ILE A 89 -33.16 45.19 -21.54
C ILE A 89 -32.77 45.77 -22.91
N PRO A 90 -31.71 46.60 -23.01
CA PRO A 90 -31.18 47.00 -24.29
C PRO A 90 -30.59 45.77 -24.96
N SER A 91 -31.10 45.44 -26.14
CA SER A 91 -30.54 44.48 -27.09
C SER A 91 -29.23 45.01 -27.70
N SER A 92 -28.26 45.36 -26.85
CA SER A 92 -26.98 45.95 -27.25
C SER A 92 -25.80 45.46 -26.40
N CYS A 93 -25.83 44.19 -25.97
CA CYS A 93 -24.57 43.42 -25.93
C CYS A 93 -24.24 43.03 -27.37
N ASN A 94 -23.88 44.01 -28.20
CA ASN A 94 -23.22 43.74 -29.47
C ASN A 94 -21.91 43.04 -29.14
N GLU A 95 -21.86 41.74 -29.41
CA GLU A 95 -20.97 41.20 -30.43
C GLU A 95 -19.73 42.06 -30.70
N LYS A 96 -18.76 42.00 -29.79
CA LYS A 96 -17.36 41.98 -30.21
C LYS A 96 -16.96 40.51 -30.20
N GLU A 97 -16.77 39.99 -31.41
CA GLU A 97 -16.29 38.67 -31.83
C GLU A 97 -15.34 37.95 -30.86
N GLY A 98 -15.87 37.46 -29.74
CA GLY A 98 -15.19 36.57 -28.80
C GLY A 98 -16.11 35.41 -28.51
N LYS A 99 -15.68 34.19 -28.82
CA LYS A 99 -16.42 32.97 -28.46
C LYS A 99 -16.71 32.97 -26.94
N ASP A 100 -17.92 32.58 -26.55
CA ASP A 100 -18.27 32.32 -25.15
C ASP A 100 -17.24 31.36 -24.53
N GLY A 101 -16.76 31.63 -23.32
CA GLY A 101 -15.74 30.83 -22.64
C GLY A 101 -16.12 29.35 -22.54
N MET A 102 -17.42 29.05 -22.42
CA MET A 102 -17.93 27.68 -22.47
C MET A 102 -17.78 27.04 -23.86
N SER A 103 -18.04 27.78 -24.95
CA SER A 103 -17.84 27.29 -26.31
C SER A 103 -16.38 26.93 -26.57
N ILE A 104 -15.43 27.68 -26.01
CA ILE A 104 -14.00 27.38 -26.10
C ILE A 104 -13.68 26.05 -25.41
N ILE A 105 -14.21 25.82 -24.20
CA ILE A 105 -13.99 24.57 -23.46
C ILE A 105 -14.54 23.36 -24.24
N PHE A 106 -15.73 23.48 -24.84
CA PHE A 106 -16.30 22.42 -25.67
C PHE A 106 -15.48 22.14 -26.93
N ASP A 107 -14.99 23.19 -27.59
CA ASP A 107 -14.11 23.06 -28.75
C ASP A 107 -12.81 22.32 -28.38
N ILE A 108 -12.24 22.62 -27.20
CA ILE A 108 -11.06 21.94 -26.66
C ILE A 108 -11.36 20.46 -26.37
N LEU A 109 -12.50 20.15 -25.75
CA LEU A 109 -12.89 18.76 -25.47
C LEU A 109 -13.02 17.96 -26.78
N LYS A 110 -13.72 18.53 -27.77
CA LYS A 110 -13.90 17.89 -29.08
C LYS A 110 -12.58 17.67 -29.80
N ALA A 111 -11.71 18.67 -29.82
CA ALA A 111 -10.37 18.55 -30.41
C ALA A 111 -9.51 17.51 -29.66
N SER A 112 -9.68 17.41 -28.34
CA SER A 112 -8.99 16.39 -27.53
C SER A 112 -9.48 14.98 -27.81
N MET A 113 -10.80 14.77 -27.99
CA MET A 113 -11.35 13.48 -28.40
C MET A 113 -10.88 13.10 -29.81
N GLU A 114 -10.92 14.04 -30.75
CA GLU A 114 -10.41 13.86 -32.13
C GLU A 114 -8.93 13.46 -32.14
N PHE A 115 -8.10 14.08 -31.29
CA PHE A 115 -6.71 13.70 -31.12
C PHE A 115 -6.55 12.26 -30.62
N VAL A 116 -7.29 11.87 -29.57
CA VAL A 116 -7.21 10.51 -29.01
C VAL A 116 -7.70 9.44 -30.01
N GLU A 117 -8.69 9.76 -30.83
CA GLU A 117 -9.21 8.82 -31.84
C GLU A 117 -8.29 8.68 -33.06
N SER A 118 -7.65 9.77 -33.48
CA SER A 118 -6.85 9.81 -34.71
C SER A 118 -5.35 9.57 -34.51
N ASP A 119 -4.85 9.77 -33.28
CA ASP A 119 -3.46 9.58 -32.84
C ASP A 119 -2.43 10.13 -33.85
N ASN A 120 -2.65 11.38 -34.28
CA ASN A 120 -1.81 12.03 -35.29
C ASN A 120 -1.35 13.43 -34.89
N SER A 121 -0.27 13.89 -35.50
CA SER A 121 0.34 15.18 -35.19
C SER A 121 -0.53 16.39 -35.57
N GLU A 122 -1.36 16.27 -36.61
CA GLU A 122 -2.19 17.37 -37.13
C GLU A 122 -3.33 17.72 -36.16
N SER A 123 -4.01 16.71 -35.63
CA SER A 123 -5.06 16.88 -34.62
C SER A 123 -4.49 17.43 -33.30
N LEU A 124 -3.29 17.00 -32.90
CA LEU A 124 -2.59 17.58 -31.75
C LEU A 124 -2.25 19.06 -31.98
N GLU A 125 -1.76 19.41 -33.17
CA GLU A 125 -1.44 20.80 -33.52
C GLU A 125 -2.68 21.69 -33.51
N LYS A 126 -3.82 21.18 -33.99
CA LYS A 126 -5.12 21.85 -33.89
C LYS A 126 -5.52 22.12 -32.43
N LEU A 127 -5.41 21.12 -31.55
CA LEU A 127 -5.68 21.27 -30.11
C LEU A 127 -4.69 22.26 -29.45
N TRP A 128 -3.41 22.16 -29.77
CA TRP A 128 -2.36 23.05 -29.27
C TRP A 128 -2.59 24.51 -29.65
N ASN A 129 -2.99 24.75 -30.90
CA ASN A 129 -3.29 26.10 -31.40
C ASN A 129 -4.44 26.77 -30.65
N GLN A 130 -5.40 25.99 -30.14
CA GLN A 130 -6.49 26.49 -29.31
C GLN A 130 -6.03 26.80 -27.87
N ILE A 131 -5.21 25.93 -27.27
CA ILE A 131 -4.76 26.10 -25.87
C ILE A 131 -3.72 27.21 -25.72
N ARG A 132 -2.76 27.34 -26.65
CA ARG A 132 -1.64 28.30 -26.54
C ARG A 132 -2.08 29.77 -26.52
N VAL A 133 -3.25 30.08 -27.10
CA VAL A 133 -3.78 31.45 -27.20
C VAL A 133 -4.62 31.87 -26.00
N LEU A 134 -4.93 30.94 -25.08
CA LEU A 134 -5.76 31.22 -23.90
C LEU A 134 -5.04 32.13 -22.90
N ASP A 135 -5.78 32.99 -22.21
CA ASP A 135 -5.25 33.72 -21.05
C ASP A 135 -5.05 32.81 -19.82
N SER A 136 -4.36 33.32 -18.80
CA SER A 136 -4.02 32.57 -17.58
C SER A 136 -5.24 32.11 -16.77
N GLY A 137 -6.34 32.87 -16.80
CA GLY A 137 -7.60 32.53 -16.16
C GLY A 137 -8.27 31.35 -16.86
N MET A 138 -8.35 31.40 -18.19
CA MET A 138 -8.90 30.31 -19.00
C MET A 138 -8.04 29.04 -18.92
N LEU A 139 -6.71 29.15 -18.90
CA LEU A 139 -5.82 27.99 -18.65
C LEU A 139 -6.14 27.31 -17.30
N SER A 140 -6.34 28.11 -16.25
CA SER A 140 -6.70 27.61 -14.91
C SER A 140 -8.06 26.93 -14.89
N LEU A 141 -9.05 27.48 -15.60
CA LEU A 141 -10.38 26.91 -15.70
C LEU A 141 -10.37 25.57 -16.45
N VAL A 142 -9.71 25.53 -17.61
CA VAL A 142 -9.58 24.32 -18.43
C VAL A 142 -8.89 23.21 -17.64
N VAL A 143 -7.71 23.48 -17.05
CA VAL A 143 -7.00 22.42 -16.33
C VAL A 143 -7.76 21.94 -15.09
N SER A 144 -8.51 22.80 -14.41
CA SER A 144 -9.34 22.42 -13.25
C SER A 144 -10.48 21.49 -13.64
N LEU A 145 -11.21 21.81 -14.70
CA LEU A 145 -12.31 20.98 -15.21
C LEU A 145 -11.80 19.61 -15.65
N PHE A 146 -10.76 19.58 -16.49
CA PHE A 146 -10.22 18.34 -17.03
C PHE A 146 -9.59 17.46 -15.92
N ASN A 147 -8.98 18.06 -14.89
CA ASN A 147 -8.53 17.35 -13.70
C ASN A 147 -9.69 16.68 -12.94
N GLN A 148 -10.77 17.42 -12.68
CA GLN A 148 -11.93 16.88 -11.96
C GLN A 148 -12.64 15.77 -12.76
N MET A 149 -12.78 15.95 -14.08
CA MET A 149 -13.33 14.91 -14.96
C MET A 149 -12.46 13.65 -14.96
N CYS A 150 -11.13 13.79 -15.07
CA CYS A 150 -10.22 12.65 -15.00
C CYS A 150 -10.40 11.87 -13.67
N MET A 151 -10.56 12.59 -12.55
CA MET A 151 -10.78 11.99 -11.25
C MET A 151 -12.12 11.25 -11.15
N ILE A 152 -13.21 11.86 -11.61
CA ILE A 152 -14.52 11.23 -11.59
C ILE A 152 -14.52 9.97 -12.48
N SER A 153 -13.92 10.03 -13.67
CA SER A 153 -13.79 8.88 -14.57
C SER A 153 -13.02 7.72 -13.93
N ASN A 154 -11.96 8.00 -13.15
CA ASN A 154 -11.23 6.96 -12.42
C ASN A 154 -12.12 6.19 -11.44
N TYR A 155 -13.00 6.89 -10.72
CA TYR A 155 -13.89 6.27 -9.74
C TYR A 155 -15.10 5.59 -10.38
N ALA A 156 -15.61 6.10 -11.51
CA ALA A 156 -16.59 5.40 -12.32
C ALA A 156 -16.02 4.08 -12.87
N GLU A 157 -14.77 4.08 -13.34
CA GLU A 157 -14.08 2.86 -13.78
C GLU A 157 -13.89 1.86 -12.63
N ALA A 158 -13.57 2.35 -11.43
CA ALA A 158 -13.49 1.54 -10.22
C ALA A 158 -14.84 0.89 -9.87
N ALA A 159 -15.96 1.63 -9.96
CA ALA A 159 -17.30 1.08 -9.82
C ALA A 159 -17.60 0.01 -10.89
N GLN A 160 -17.22 0.25 -12.15
CA GLN A 160 -17.40 -0.74 -13.22
C GLN A 160 -16.57 -2.02 -13.01
N ARG A 161 -15.40 -1.96 -12.36
CA ARG A 161 -14.67 -3.17 -11.93
C ARG A 161 -15.51 -4.00 -10.95
N ILE A 162 -16.15 -3.33 -9.98
CA ILE A 162 -17.01 -3.98 -8.98
C ILE A 162 -18.26 -4.58 -9.65
N ARG A 163 -18.93 -3.83 -10.55
CA ARG A 163 -20.08 -4.33 -11.33
C ARG A 163 -19.75 -5.62 -12.08
N ARG A 164 -18.63 -5.63 -12.82
CA ARG A 164 -18.17 -6.80 -13.57
C ARG A 164 -17.92 -7.98 -12.66
N ARG A 165 -17.21 -7.78 -11.54
CA ARG A 165 -16.99 -8.83 -10.54
C ARG A 165 -18.32 -9.43 -10.05
N ARG A 166 -19.27 -8.60 -9.62
CA ARG A 166 -20.60 -9.04 -9.14
C ARG A 166 -21.37 -9.79 -10.21
N HIS A 167 -21.32 -9.33 -11.46
CA HIS A 167 -21.94 -10.03 -12.58
C HIS A 167 -21.32 -11.43 -12.75
N PHE A 168 -19.99 -11.54 -12.71
CA PHE A 168 -19.30 -12.83 -12.83
C PHE A 168 -19.63 -13.78 -11.68
N GLU A 169 -19.64 -13.31 -10.44
CA GLU A 169 -20.06 -14.13 -9.29
C GLU A 169 -21.49 -14.67 -9.46
N LYS A 170 -22.43 -13.84 -9.95
CA LYS A 170 -23.80 -14.27 -10.27
C LYS A 170 -23.85 -15.31 -11.40
N VAL A 171 -23.10 -15.10 -12.49
CA VAL A 171 -23.08 -16.03 -13.63
C VAL A 171 -22.47 -17.37 -13.22
N LEU A 172 -21.40 -17.37 -12.43
CA LEU A 172 -20.79 -18.59 -11.89
C LEU A 172 -21.76 -19.35 -10.97
N ALA A 173 -22.53 -18.64 -10.15
CA ALA A 173 -23.54 -19.28 -9.28
C ALA A 173 -24.72 -19.91 -10.04
N LEU A 174 -24.96 -19.48 -11.29
CA LEU A 174 -26.09 -19.92 -12.11
C LEU A 174 -25.73 -21.00 -13.15
N ARG A 175 -24.44 -21.31 -13.36
CA ARG A 175 -23.98 -22.28 -14.37
C ARG A 175 -23.74 -23.67 -13.78
N ASN A 176 -24.22 -24.71 -14.46
CA ASN A 176 -23.97 -26.10 -14.13
C ASN A 176 -22.52 -26.51 -14.46
N GLU A 177 -21.95 -27.45 -13.71
CA GLU A 177 -20.53 -27.85 -13.73
C GLU A 177 -19.97 -28.39 -15.06
N ASN A 178 -20.81 -28.60 -16.09
CA ASN A 178 -20.44 -29.29 -17.32
C ASN A 178 -20.24 -28.39 -18.56
N GLU A 179 -20.40 -27.06 -18.44
CA GLU A 179 -20.18 -26.10 -19.55
C GLU A 179 -18.86 -25.32 -19.38
N ASP A 180 -17.76 -26.06 -19.31
CA ASP A 180 -16.41 -25.56 -19.06
C ASP A 180 -15.61 -25.39 -20.36
N GLN A 181 -15.81 -24.31 -21.12
CA GLN A 181 -14.97 -24.05 -22.32
C GLN A 181 -14.47 -22.61 -22.55
N ASP A 182 -14.79 -21.61 -21.72
CA ASP A 182 -14.13 -20.30 -21.84
C ASP A 182 -12.91 -20.19 -20.91
N GLU A 183 -11.76 -20.73 -21.34
CA GLU A 183 -10.47 -20.58 -20.65
C GLU A 183 -10.08 -19.09 -20.45
N ALA A 184 -10.34 -18.23 -21.45
CA ALA A 184 -10.06 -16.80 -21.37
C ALA A 184 -10.85 -16.08 -20.25
N PHE A 185 -12.03 -16.62 -19.90
CA PHE A 185 -12.89 -16.12 -18.84
C PHE A 185 -12.40 -16.54 -17.45
N ARG A 186 -11.92 -17.78 -17.30
CA ARG A 186 -11.30 -18.32 -16.07
C ARG A 186 -9.99 -17.61 -15.70
N LEU A 187 -9.15 -17.34 -16.69
CA LEU A 187 -7.85 -16.68 -16.50
C LEU A 187 -7.95 -15.23 -15.99
N SER A 188 -9.08 -14.54 -16.23
CA SER A 188 -9.25 -13.12 -15.89
C SER A 188 -9.64 -12.85 -14.43
N THR A 189 -10.07 -13.87 -13.66
CA THR A 189 -10.75 -13.65 -12.38
C THR A 189 -9.98 -14.07 -11.13
N HIS A 190 -8.78 -14.68 -11.21
CA HIS A 190 -7.88 -15.04 -10.08
C HIS A 190 -8.58 -15.08 -8.70
N SER A 191 -9.57 -15.97 -8.55
CA SER A 191 -10.40 -16.06 -7.35
C SER A 191 -9.92 -17.21 -6.48
N LEU A 192 -10.02 -17.05 -5.15
CA LEU A 192 -9.54 -18.09 -4.23
C LEU A 192 -10.34 -19.39 -4.41
N ARG A 193 -11.66 -19.27 -4.64
CA ARG A 193 -12.54 -20.41 -4.88
C ARG A 193 -12.11 -21.22 -6.11
N ASN A 194 -11.78 -20.55 -7.22
CA ASN A 194 -11.30 -21.24 -8.42
C ASN A 194 -9.92 -21.85 -8.19
N THR A 195 -9.00 -21.12 -7.54
CA THR A 195 -7.68 -21.65 -7.21
C THR A 195 -7.75 -22.91 -6.37
N ILE A 196 -8.59 -22.97 -5.33
CA ILE A 196 -8.76 -24.20 -4.54
C ILE A 196 -9.34 -25.33 -5.40
N LYS A 197 -10.35 -25.06 -6.23
CA LYS A 197 -10.91 -26.07 -7.14
C LYS A 197 -9.85 -26.61 -8.11
N ASP A 198 -9.04 -25.74 -8.68
CA ASP A 198 -7.98 -26.09 -9.61
C ASP A 198 -6.89 -26.94 -8.93
N LEU A 199 -6.52 -26.60 -7.69
CA LEU A 199 -5.57 -27.37 -6.88
C LEU A 199 -6.14 -28.76 -6.50
N LEU A 200 -7.41 -28.84 -6.13
CA LEU A 200 -8.06 -30.13 -5.84
C LEU A 200 -8.12 -31.01 -7.10
N ASN A 201 -8.46 -30.43 -8.25
CA ASN A 201 -8.48 -31.12 -9.54
C ASN A 201 -7.07 -31.59 -9.97
N ALA A 202 -6.03 -30.85 -9.61
CA ALA A 202 -4.63 -31.25 -9.80
C ALA A 202 -4.18 -32.39 -8.86
N GLY A 203 -4.99 -32.75 -7.86
CA GLY A 203 -4.72 -33.85 -6.94
C GLY A 203 -3.93 -33.46 -5.69
N TYR A 204 -4.01 -32.20 -5.24
CA TYR A 204 -3.54 -31.81 -3.90
C TYR A 204 -4.55 -32.20 -2.82
N GLU A 205 -4.05 -32.64 -1.66
CA GLU A 205 -4.89 -32.99 -0.53
C GLU A 205 -5.45 -31.74 0.18
N LYS A 206 -6.69 -31.84 0.68
CA LYS A 206 -7.37 -30.75 1.39
C LYS A 206 -6.57 -30.27 2.60
N GLN A 207 -5.95 -31.19 3.34
CA GLN A 207 -5.15 -30.87 4.53
C GLN A 207 -3.92 -30.03 4.18
N ILE A 208 -3.27 -30.29 3.04
CA ILE A 208 -2.11 -29.52 2.58
C ILE A 208 -2.55 -28.10 2.21
N ILE A 209 -3.62 -27.96 1.43
CA ILE A 209 -4.17 -26.65 1.05
C ILE A 209 -4.53 -25.83 2.30
N TYR A 210 -5.27 -26.43 3.24
CA TYR A 210 -5.65 -25.78 4.50
C TYR A 210 -4.43 -25.34 5.31
N LYS A 211 -3.42 -26.21 5.46
CA LYS A 211 -2.18 -25.91 6.15
C LYS A 211 -1.46 -24.72 5.50
N LEU A 212 -1.32 -24.70 4.18
CA LEU A 212 -0.64 -23.63 3.46
C LEU A 212 -1.33 -22.27 3.65
N ILE A 213 -2.66 -22.25 3.61
CA ILE A 213 -3.46 -21.05 3.89
C ILE A 213 -3.27 -20.59 5.35
N CYS A 214 -3.27 -21.53 6.31
CA CYS A 214 -3.09 -21.22 7.73
C CYS A 214 -1.67 -20.75 8.07
N GLU A 215 -0.65 -21.17 7.33
CA GLU A 215 0.73 -20.70 7.53
C GLU A 215 0.98 -19.33 6.89
N GLN A 216 0.20 -18.96 5.87
CA GLN A 216 0.41 -17.75 5.09
C GLN A 216 0.25 -16.46 5.92
N GLU A 217 1.19 -15.54 5.78
CA GLU A 217 1.17 -14.20 6.34
C GLU A 217 1.77 -13.20 5.33
N ILE A 218 0.97 -12.20 4.94
CA ILE A 218 1.38 -11.14 4.03
C ILE A 218 1.36 -9.81 4.79
N ASP A 219 2.52 -9.19 4.92
CA ASP A 219 2.67 -7.86 5.53
C ASP A 219 2.66 -6.77 4.46
N LEU A 220 1.63 -5.95 4.48
CA LEU A 220 1.44 -4.83 3.57
C LEU A 220 2.00 -3.56 4.20
N VAL A 221 3.12 -3.08 3.66
CA VAL A 221 3.84 -1.91 4.18
C VAL A 221 3.40 -0.66 3.47
N VAL A 222 2.56 0.15 4.13
CA VAL A 222 1.99 1.37 3.58
C VAL A 222 3.00 2.49 3.62
N THR A 223 3.05 3.26 2.54
CA THR A 223 3.96 4.40 2.42
C THR A 223 3.22 5.70 2.18
N ALA A 224 3.86 6.83 2.55
CA ALA A 224 3.31 8.15 2.29
C ALA A 224 3.10 8.33 0.79
N HIS A 225 1.95 8.90 0.42
CA HIS A 225 1.60 9.09 -0.97
C HIS A 225 2.47 10.21 -1.56
N PRO A 226 3.38 9.88 -2.50
CA PRO A 226 4.46 10.77 -2.93
C PRO A 226 3.97 11.96 -3.74
N THR A 227 2.71 11.96 -4.18
CA THR A 227 2.05 12.97 -5.01
C THR A 227 0.69 13.42 -4.49
N GLN A 228 0.29 13.15 -3.23
CA GLN A 228 -1.09 13.43 -2.76
C GLN A 228 -1.27 14.91 -2.46
N ALA A 229 -1.21 15.69 -3.51
CA ALA A 229 -1.64 17.06 -3.51
C ALA A 229 -3.18 17.15 -3.48
N GLN A 230 -3.88 16.04 -3.78
CA GLN A 230 -5.33 15.95 -3.62
C GLN A 230 -5.73 15.94 -2.14
N ARG A 231 -6.80 16.67 -1.83
CA ARG A 231 -7.36 16.75 -0.48
C ARG A 231 -8.25 15.54 -0.20
N ILE A 232 -8.29 15.10 1.06
CA ILE A 232 -9.12 13.96 1.49
C ILE A 232 -10.60 14.19 1.15
N SER A 233 -11.08 15.44 1.26
CA SER A 233 -12.45 15.80 0.87
C SER A 233 -12.77 15.44 -0.59
N VAL A 234 -11.83 15.69 -1.52
CA VAL A 234 -11.98 15.35 -2.95
C VAL A 234 -12.07 13.84 -3.12
N VAL A 235 -11.15 13.09 -2.50
CA VAL A 235 -11.14 11.62 -2.52
C VAL A 235 -12.46 11.06 -1.99
N LYS A 236 -12.96 11.59 -0.86
CA LYS A 236 -14.21 11.13 -0.24
C LYS A 236 -15.43 11.41 -1.11
N CYS A 237 -15.50 12.58 -1.75
CA CYS A 237 -16.56 12.89 -2.71
C CYS A 237 -16.56 11.89 -3.87
N CYS A 238 -15.39 11.56 -4.44
CA CYS A 238 -15.31 10.58 -5.53
C CYS A 238 -15.66 9.15 -5.08
N GLN A 239 -15.24 8.73 -3.88
CA GLN A 239 -15.65 7.44 -3.28
C GLN A 239 -17.18 7.35 -3.13
N ASN A 240 -17.79 8.39 -2.56
CA ASN A 240 -19.25 8.44 -2.38
C ASN A 240 -19.99 8.39 -3.73
N ILE A 241 -19.47 9.05 -4.77
CA ILE A 241 -20.03 8.97 -6.13
C ILE A 241 -19.98 7.52 -6.63
N ALA A 242 -18.83 6.83 -6.50
CA ALA A 242 -18.70 5.44 -6.92
C ALA A 242 -19.67 4.51 -6.17
N GLU A 243 -19.85 4.70 -4.86
CA GLU A 243 -20.79 3.92 -4.05
C GLU A 243 -22.25 4.16 -4.46
N LEU A 244 -22.63 5.42 -4.73
CA LEU A 244 -23.97 5.78 -5.19
C LEU A 244 -24.27 5.20 -6.59
N ILE A 245 -23.28 5.20 -7.49
CA ILE A 245 -23.38 4.55 -8.80
C ILE A 245 -23.70 3.06 -8.63
N LEU A 246 -22.99 2.36 -7.73
CA LEU A 246 -23.26 0.94 -7.43
C LEU A 246 -24.61 0.71 -6.74
N GLN A 247 -25.09 1.67 -5.95
CA GLN A 247 -26.43 1.60 -5.35
C GLN A 247 -27.51 1.72 -6.41
N LEU A 248 -27.35 2.62 -7.38
CA LEU A 248 -28.30 2.87 -8.47
C LEU A 248 -28.49 1.67 -9.42
N ASP A 249 -27.58 0.70 -9.42
CA ASP A 249 -27.71 -0.54 -10.20
C ASP A 249 -28.76 -1.51 -9.66
N ARG A 250 -29.29 -1.25 -8.46
CA ARG A 250 -30.32 -2.09 -7.85
C ARG A 250 -31.62 -1.97 -8.64
N SER A 251 -32.16 -3.11 -9.07
CA SER A 251 -33.40 -3.17 -9.84
C SER A 251 -34.67 -2.89 -9.03
N ASP A 252 -34.58 -2.90 -7.71
CA ASP A 252 -35.70 -2.78 -6.77
C ASP A 252 -35.87 -1.37 -6.17
N LEU A 253 -35.13 -0.37 -6.66
CA LEU A 253 -35.18 0.99 -6.12
C LEU A 253 -36.50 1.72 -6.44
N THR A 254 -37.00 2.47 -5.46
CA THR A 254 -38.13 3.38 -5.62
C THR A 254 -37.73 4.69 -6.32
N PRO A 255 -38.67 5.41 -6.96
CA PRO A 255 -38.39 6.72 -7.55
C PRO A 255 -37.79 7.74 -6.57
N THR A 256 -38.17 7.67 -5.29
CA THR A 256 -37.64 8.53 -4.24
C THR A 256 -36.18 8.23 -3.94
N GLU A 257 -35.82 6.95 -3.79
CA GLU A 257 -34.42 6.54 -3.55
C GLU A 257 -33.52 6.91 -4.74
N ILE A 258 -33.99 6.72 -5.98
CA ILE A 258 -33.26 7.14 -7.18
C ILE A 258 -33.05 8.66 -7.18
N LYS A 259 -34.09 9.44 -6.85
CA LYS A 259 -34.01 10.90 -6.79
C LYS A 259 -33.03 11.36 -5.71
N ASP A 260 -33.05 10.75 -4.53
CA ASP A 260 -32.17 11.08 -3.42
C ASP A 260 -30.71 10.74 -3.72
N ALA A 261 -30.45 9.58 -4.34
CA ALA A 261 -29.11 9.21 -4.81
C ALA A 261 -28.58 10.22 -5.85
N LYS A 262 -29.40 10.59 -6.85
CA LYS A 262 -29.04 11.60 -7.87
C LYS A 262 -28.78 12.98 -7.25
N ASN A 263 -29.63 13.44 -6.34
CA ASN A 263 -29.41 14.69 -5.60
C ASN A 263 -28.10 14.65 -4.78
N THR A 264 -27.74 13.49 -4.24
CA THR A 264 -26.49 13.31 -3.50
C THR A 264 -25.27 13.36 -4.41
N ILE A 265 -25.33 12.73 -5.59
CA ILE A 265 -24.28 12.85 -6.61
C ILE A 265 -24.11 14.32 -7.01
N GLN A 266 -25.20 15.03 -7.31
CA GLN A 266 -25.15 16.46 -7.67
C GLN A 266 -24.52 17.33 -6.57
N ARG A 267 -24.83 17.07 -5.29
CA ARG A 267 -24.17 17.73 -4.15
C ARG A 267 -22.67 17.43 -4.12
N CYS A 268 -22.26 16.19 -4.35
CA CYS A 268 -20.84 15.82 -4.40
C CYS A 268 -20.11 16.52 -5.55
N LEU A 269 -20.72 16.59 -6.74
CA LEU A 269 -20.17 17.31 -7.90
C LEU A 269 -20.03 18.81 -7.63
N ALA A 270 -21.04 19.43 -7.00
CA ALA A 270 -20.98 20.83 -6.60
C ALA A 270 -19.89 21.08 -5.55
N MET A 271 -19.70 20.17 -4.60
CA MET A 271 -18.60 20.25 -3.63
C MET A 271 -17.24 20.12 -4.31
N LEU A 272 -17.08 19.20 -5.26
CA LEU A 272 -15.85 19.02 -6.02
C LEU A 272 -15.49 20.30 -6.81
N TRP A 273 -16.46 20.87 -7.53
CA TRP A 273 -16.24 22.07 -8.33
C TRP A 273 -15.83 23.29 -7.48
N ASN A 274 -16.50 23.49 -6.35
CA ASN A 274 -16.27 24.66 -5.48
C ASN A 274 -15.15 24.47 -4.45
N SER A 275 -14.50 23.30 -4.41
CA SER A 275 -13.39 23.04 -3.49
C SER A 275 -12.05 23.42 -4.12
N ASP A 276 -11.21 24.13 -3.36
CA ASP A 276 -9.81 24.34 -3.76
C ASP A 276 -9.10 22.98 -3.78
N THR A 277 -8.71 22.55 -4.99
CA THR A 277 -8.04 21.28 -5.26
C THR A 277 -6.56 21.32 -4.86
N LEU A 278 -5.96 22.51 -4.76
CA LEU A 278 -4.55 22.68 -4.45
C LEU A 278 -4.28 22.65 -2.94
N ARG A 279 -3.19 21.99 -2.55
CA ARG A 279 -2.59 22.16 -1.23
C ARG A 279 -1.71 23.40 -1.21
N ARG A 280 -2.15 24.43 -0.48
CA ARG A 280 -1.41 25.69 -0.31
C ARG A 280 -0.26 25.60 0.68
N ALA A 281 -0.26 24.62 1.58
CA ALA A 281 0.81 24.38 2.55
C ALA A 281 1.38 22.97 2.40
N ARG A 282 2.70 22.84 2.62
CA ARG A 282 3.38 21.53 2.63
C ARG A 282 2.91 20.71 3.84
N PRO A 283 2.51 19.43 3.65
CA PRO A 283 2.12 18.59 4.77
C PRO A 283 3.32 18.31 5.67
N THR A 284 3.10 18.30 6.98
CA THR A 284 4.07 17.81 7.94
C THR A 284 4.09 16.28 7.94
N PRO A 285 5.18 15.62 8.41
CA PRO A 285 5.17 14.17 8.58
C PRO A 285 4.00 13.65 9.42
N LEU A 286 3.54 14.44 10.40
CA LEU A 286 2.42 14.06 11.25
C LEU A 286 1.08 14.11 10.51
N ASP A 287 0.89 15.07 9.60
CA ASP A 287 -0.27 15.11 8.71
C ASP A 287 -0.32 13.87 7.81
N GLU A 288 0.84 13.44 7.30
CA GLU A 288 0.94 12.21 6.52
C GLU A 288 0.58 10.98 7.36
N VAL A 289 1.03 10.90 8.63
CA VAL A 289 0.63 9.83 9.57
C VAL A 289 -0.88 9.82 9.74
N GLN A 290 -1.49 10.97 10.04
CA GLN A 290 -2.93 11.06 10.30
C GLN A 290 -3.75 10.64 9.07
N ASN A 291 -3.36 11.10 7.89
CA ASN A 291 -4.03 10.75 6.64
C ASN A 291 -3.97 9.23 6.39
N THR A 292 -2.79 8.64 6.56
CA THR A 292 -2.59 7.18 6.38
C THR A 292 -3.45 6.39 7.35
N VAL A 293 -3.45 6.77 8.63
CA VAL A 293 -4.25 6.14 9.68
C VAL A 293 -5.74 6.22 9.34
N ASN A 294 -6.24 7.38 8.91
CA ASN A 294 -7.65 7.55 8.54
C ASN A 294 -8.04 6.62 7.38
N THR A 295 -7.24 6.57 6.31
CA THR A 295 -7.50 5.69 5.17
C THR A 295 -7.57 4.22 5.55
N ILE A 296 -6.64 3.74 6.40
CA ILE A 296 -6.65 2.35 6.87
C ILE A 296 -7.88 2.05 7.74
N CYS A 297 -8.26 2.99 8.61
CA CYS A 297 -9.41 2.79 9.49
C CYS A 297 -10.75 2.81 8.74
N GLU A 298 -10.90 3.65 7.71
CA GLU A 298 -12.16 3.79 6.99
C GLU A 298 -12.49 2.56 6.14
N THR A 299 -11.50 2.03 5.40
CA THR A 299 -11.74 0.94 4.45
C THR A 299 -11.16 -0.39 4.92
N VAL A 300 -9.86 -0.44 5.21
CA VAL A 300 -9.14 -1.70 5.48
C VAL A 300 -9.63 -2.37 6.77
N PHE A 301 -9.73 -1.61 7.86
CA PHE A 301 -10.14 -2.12 9.16
C PHE A 301 -11.54 -2.74 9.15
N ASN A 302 -12.49 -2.09 8.45
CA ASN A 302 -13.88 -2.53 8.37
C ASN A 302 -14.10 -3.67 7.37
N THR A 303 -13.28 -3.76 6.32
CA THR A 303 -13.45 -4.76 5.25
C THR A 303 -12.80 -6.10 5.60
N LEU A 304 -11.70 -6.10 6.37
CA LEU A 304 -10.92 -7.31 6.66
C LEU A 304 -11.75 -8.46 7.27
N PRO A 305 -12.64 -8.23 8.27
CA PRO A 305 -13.41 -9.33 8.84
C PRO A 305 -14.36 -9.99 7.83
N GLN A 306 -14.99 -9.19 6.96
CA GLN A 306 -15.83 -9.72 5.89
C GLN A 306 -15.04 -10.57 4.90
N PHE A 307 -13.82 -10.15 4.58
CA PHE A 307 -12.92 -10.93 3.73
C PHE A 307 -12.57 -12.29 4.38
N LEU A 308 -12.19 -12.30 5.66
CA LEU A 308 -11.85 -13.54 6.37
C LEU A 308 -13.05 -14.48 6.52
N ARG A 309 -14.26 -13.95 6.77
CA ARG A 309 -15.49 -14.75 6.76
C ARG A 309 -15.74 -15.44 5.43
N ASN A 310 -15.52 -14.72 4.32
CA ASN A 310 -15.68 -15.32 3.00
C ASN A 310 -14.64 -16.42 2.76
N ILE A 311 -13.42 -16.32 3.31
CA ILE A 311 -12.47 -17.44 3.29
C ILE A 311 -13.01 -18.62 4.08
N ASP A 312 -13.54 -18.41 5.29
CA ASP A 312 -14.14 -19.51 6.07
C ASP A 312 -15.26 -20.21 5.28
N MET A 313 -16.11 -19.45 4.59
CA MET A 313 -17.15 -20.00 3.73
C MET A 313 -16.57 -20.82 2.57
N ILE A 314 -15.52 -20.32 1.90
CA ILE A 314 -14.86 -21.06 0.82
C ILE A 314 -14.21 -22.36 1.33
N LEU A 315 -13.65 -22.35 2.54
CA LEU A 315 -13.09 -23.54 3.18
C LEU A 315 -14.20 -24.55 3.53
N ASP A 316 -15.30 -24.08 4.13
CA ASP A 316 -16.47 -24.89 4.48
C ASP A 316 -17.15 -25.51 3.25
N ASP A 317 -17.30 -24.75 2.15
CA ASP A 317 -17.80 -25.23 0.85
C ASP A 317 -17.00 -26.42 0.32
N ASN A 318 -15.72 -26.53 0.69
CA ASN A 318 -14.82 -27.61 0.29
C ASN A 318 -14.61 -28.66 1.40
N GLY A 319 -15.36 -28.58 2.51
CA GLY A 319 -15.29 -29.49 3.65
C GLY A 319 -13.99 -29.39 4.45
N MET A 320 -13.43 -28.18 4.55
CA MET A 320 -12.27 -27.87 5.40
C MET A 320 -12.72 -27.06 6.63
N ASP A 321 -11.93 -27.10 7.70
CA ASP A 321 -12.20 -26.30 8.89
C ASP A 321 -12.11 -24.80 8.61
N PRO A 322 -12.82 -23.94 9.37
CA PRO A 322 -12.63 -22.50 9.29
C PRO A 322 -11.22 -22.09 9.74
N LEU A 323 -10.83 -20.86 9.43
CA LEU A 323 -9.55 -20.34 9.91
C LEU A 323 -9.56 -20.24 11.45
N PRO A 324 -8.43 -20.51 12.12
CA PRO A 324 -8.31 -20.27 13.56
C PRO A 324 -8.70 -18.82 13.92
N PRO A 325 -9.36 -18.58 15.07
CA PRO A 325 -9.91 -17.25 15.40
C PRO A 325 -8.89 -16.11 15.36
N THR A 326 -7.66 -16.37 15.82
CA THR A 326 -6.55 -15.40 15.85
C THR A 326 -5.76 -15.36 14.55
N LYS A 327 -6.01 -16.28 13.60
CA LYS A 327 -5.27 -16.32 12.35
C LYS A 327 -5.75 -15.20 11.43
N THR A 328 -4.79 -14.39 10.99
CA THR A 328 -5.00 -13.38 9.96
C THR A 328 -4.00 -13.63 8.85
N LEU A 329 -4.45 -13.58 7.59
CA LEU A 329 -3.55 -13.71 6.44
C LEU A 329 -2.77 -12.42 6.17
N PHE A 330 -3.25 -11.29 6.69
CA PHE A 330 -2.68 -9.97 6.44
C PHE A 330 -2.26 -9.29 7.73
N LYS A 331 -1.10 -8.64 7.67
CA LYS A 331 -0.57 -7.69 8.65
C LYS A 331 -0.31 -6.36 7.94
N PHE A 332 -0.24 -5.29 8.72
CA PHE A 332 -0.02 -3.95 8.19
C PHE A 332 1.15 -3.30 8.89
N SER A 333 2.03 -2.73 8.09
CA SER A 333 3.15 -1.92 8.55
C SER A 333 3.12 -0.56 7.85
N SER A 334 3.86 0.41 8.36
CA SER A 334 3.91 1.77 7.83
C SER A 334 5.35 2.28 7.81
N TRP A 335 5.69 3.04 6.77
CA TRP A 335 6.90 3.86 6.73
C TRP A 335 6.65 5.30 7.18
N VAL A 336 5.38 5.70 7.28
CA VAL A 336 5.00 7.10 7.52
C VAL A 336 5.30 7.45 8.97
N GLY A 337 6.24 8.37 9.18
CA GLY A 337 6.79 8.73 10.50
C GLY A 337 8.01 7.90 10.94
N GLY A 338 8.45 6.93 10.13
CA GLY A 338 9.63 6.09 10.40
C GLY A 338 10.73 6.17 9.33
N ASP A 339 10.37 6.39 8.06
CA ASP A 339 11.30 6.62 6.96
C ASP A 339 11.93 8.01 7.02
N ARG A 340 13.19 8.06 7.44
CA ARG A 340 13.98 9.28 7.63
C ARG A 340 15.15 9.39 6.65
N ASP A 341 15.34 8.42 5.75
CA ASP A 341 16.35 8.48 4.69
C ASP A 341 16.19 9.82 3.95
N GLY A 342 17.17 10.72 4.05
CA GLY A 342 17.10 12.03 3.43
C GLY A 342 15.83 12.86 3.72
N ASN A 343 15.13 12.60 4.83
CA ASN A 343 14.01 13.41 5.31
C ASN A 343 14.31 13.95 6.71
N PRO A 344 14.92 15.14 6.82
CA PRO A 344 15.31 15.69 8.13
C PRO A 344 14.11 16.03 9.03
N TYR A 345 12.90 16.12 8.46
CA TYR A 345 11.70 16.41 9.23
C TYR A 345 11.18 15.18 10.01
N VAL A 346 11.63 13.98 9.68
CA VAL A 346 11.30 12.75 10.44
C VAL A 346 12.36 12.53 11.50
N THR A 347 12.15 13.18 12.65
CA THR A 347 13.04 13.07 13.82
C THR A 347 12.65 11.91 14.73
N ALA A 348 13.49 11.59 15.72
CA ALA A 348 13.16 10.62 16.77
C ALA A 348 11.81 10.95 17.46
N LYS A 349 11.54 12.24 17.71
CA LYS A 349 10.26 12.72 18.25
C LYS A 349 9.07 12.40 17.35
N ILE A 350 9.20 12.58 16.04
CA ILE A 350 8.12 12.27 15.09
C ILE A 350 7.80 10.77 15.11
N THR A 351 8.80 9.89 15.18
CA THR A 351 8.59 8.44 15.31
C THR A 351 7.79 8.09 16.56
N ARG A 352 8.10 8.70 17.70
CA ARG A 352 7.32 8.52 18.93
C ARG A 352 5.88 9.00 18.78
N LEU A 353 5.68 10.19 18.22
CA LEU A 353 4.34 10.74 17.99
C LEU A 353 3.52 9.91 17.01
N ALA A 354 4.16 9.36 15.97
CA ALA A 354 3.49 8.51 14.99
C ALA A 354 2.91 7.26 15.66
N VAL A 355 3.70 6.52 16.43
CA VAL A 355 3.23 5.34 17.18
C VAL A 355 2.16 5.72 18.20
N THR A 356 2.34 6.83 18.93
CA THR A 356 1.37 7.30 19.92
C THR A 356 0.01 7.60 19.28
N ASN A 357 -0.01 8.29 18.13
CA ASN A 357 -1.23 8.57 17.38
C ASN A 357 -1.92 7.30 16.90
N MET A 358 -1.15 6.34 16.38
CA MET A 358 -1.70 5.06 15.94
C MET A 358 -2.32 4.28 17.11
N ARG A 359 -1.68 4.26 18.28
CA ARG A 359 -2.23 3.64 19.51
C ARG A 359 -3.50 4.30 20.01
N LEU A 360 -3.53 5.64 20.03
CA LEU A 360 -4.73 6.40 20.41
C LEU A 360 -5.90 6.10 19.47
N LYS A 361 -5.64 6.02 18.16
CA LYS A 361 -6.65 5.65 17.18
C LYS A 361 -7.12 4.20 17.35
N ALA A 362 -6.19 3.25 17.55
CA ALA A 362 -6.51 1.84 17.84
C ALA A 362 -7.47 1.73 19.03
N CYS A 363 -7.13 2.37 20.14
CA CYS A 363 -7.94 2.37 21.36
C CYS A 363 -9.33 2.94 21.10
N SER A 364 -9.42 4.03 20.34
CA SER A 364 -10.70 4.68 20.03
C SER A 364 -11.63 3.77 19.21
N ILE A 365 -11.09 3.08 18.21
CA ILE A 365 -11.89 2.18 17.36
C ILE A 365 -12.27 0.91 18.10
N PHE A 366 -11.34 0.30 18.84
CA PHE A 366 -11.68 -0.89 19.64
C PHE A 366 -12.69 -0.57 20.73
N LEU A 367 -12.64 0.63 21.32
CA LEU A 367 -13.67 1.08 22.27
C LEU A 367 -15.06 1.12 21.61
N GLU A 368 -15.16 1.64 20.38
CA GLU A 368 -16.42 1.64 19.62
C GLU A 368 -16.92 0.21 19.34
N SER A 369 -16.02 -0.71 18.96
CA SER A 369 -16.38 -2.13 18.75
C SER A 369 -16.82 -2.81 20.04
N ILE A 370 -16.17 -2.52 21.17
CA ILE A 370 -16.58 -3.05 22.49
C ILE A 370 -17.94 -2.49 22.90
N ASP A 371 -18.19 -1.20 22.69
CA ASP A 371 -19.49 -0.58 22.98
C ASP A 371 -20.62 -1.24 22.17
N LYS A 372 -20.38 -1.59 20.90
CA LYS A 372 -21.33 -2.37 20.08
C LYS A 372 -21.56 -3.77 20.65
N LEU A 373 -20.49 -4.51 20.98
CA LEU A 373 -20.59 -5.84 21.57
C LEU A 373 -21.34 -5.88 22.91
N MET A 374 -21.23 -4.82 23.73
CA MET A 374 -21.97 -4.72 24.99
C MET A 374 -23.49 -4.68 24.76
N TYR A 375 -23.96 -4.08 23.67
CA TYR A 375 -25.37 -4.13 23.26
C TYR A 375 -25.74 -5.50 22.67
N ASP A 376 -24.88 -6.07 21.83
CA ASP A 376 -25.20 -7.26 21.03
C ASP A 376 -25.13 -8.59 21.79
N ILE A 377 -24.41 -8.66 22.92
CA ILE A 377 -24.28 -9.88 23.73
C ILE A 377 -24.89 -9.71 25.14
N PRO A 378 -26.22 -9.62 25.28
CA PRO A 378 -26.92 -9.61 26.58
C PRO A 378 -27.10 -11.02 27.18
N ILE A 379 -26.27 -12.00 26.79
CA ILE A 379 -26.53 -13.41 27.08
C ILE A 379 -26.27 -13.70 28.55
N VAL A 380 -27.24 -14.37 29.18
CA VAL A 380 -27.08 -14.99 30.50
C VAL A 380 -26.36 -16.32 30.32
N SER A 381 -25.24 -16.51 31.02
CA SER A 381 -24.43 -17.73 30.90
C SER A 381 -24.04 -18.28 32.25
N ASN A 382 -24.05 -19.61 32.37
CA ASN A 382 -23.56 -20.36 33.53
C ASN A 382 -22.25 -21.13 33.20
N HIS A 383 -21.58 -20.77 32.11
CA HIS A 383 -20.36 -21.45 31.66
C HIS A 383 -19.27 -21.38 32.74
N LYS A 384 -18.85 -22.54 33.27
CA LYS A 384 -17.98 -22.63 34.46
C LYS A 384 -16.64 -21.90 34.28
N LYS A 385 -15.99 -22.07 33.13
CA LYS A 385 -14.71 -21.42 32.83
C LYS A 385 -14.84 -19.91 32.76
N LEU A 386 -15.92 -19.41 32.14
CA LEU A 386 -16.18 -17.98 32.02
C LEU A 386 -16.55 -17.37 33.38
N LYS A 387 -17.34 -18.08 34.18
CA LYS A 387 -17.68 -17.66 35.55
C LYS A 387 -16.43 -17.55 36.41
N ASN A 388 -15.59 -18.59 36.42
CA ASN A 388 -14.30 -18.58 37.13
C ASN A 388 -13.41 -17.42 36.65
N TYR A 389 -13.40 -17.13 35.35
CA TYR A 389 -12.66 -16.00 34.81
C TYR A 389 -13.19 -14.67 35.38
N VAL A 390 -14.51 -14.44 35.31
CA VAL A 390 -15.17 -13.23 35.83
C VAL A 390 -14.98 -13.05 37.33
N ASP A 391 -15.03 -14.13 38.12
CA ASP A 391 -14.85 -14.09 39.57
C ASP A 391 -13.41 -13.71 39.97
N ASN A 392 -12.44 -13.95 39.08
CA ASN A 392 -11.04 -13.51 39.25
C ASN A 392 -10.77 -12.09 38.72
N LEU A 393 -11.73 -11.45 38.05
CA LEU A 393 -11.59 -10.06 37.61
C LEU A 393 -11.84 -9.10 38.77
N PRO A 394 -11.10 -7.97 38.85
CA PRO A 394 -11.40 -6.93 39.82
C PRO A 394 -12.79 -6.34 39.56
N ASN A 395 -13.50 -6.00 40.65
CA ASN A 395 -14.81 -5.37 40.58
C ASN A 395 -14.73 -4.06 39.78
N ILE A 396 -15.74 -3.74 38.96
CA ILE A 396 -15.77 -2.51 38.17
C ILE A 396 -15.65 -1.27 39.08
N SER A 397 -16.19 -1.32 40.30
CA SER A 397 -16.05 -0.26 41.29
C SER A 397 -14.60 0.03 41.69
N PHE A 398 -13.67 -0.93 41.56
CA PHE A 398 -12.23 -0.71 41.77
C PHE A 398 -11.68 0.40 40.86
N TYR A 399 -12.23 0.52 39.66
CA TYR A 399 -11.81 1.49 38.67
C TYR A 399 -12.49 2.86 38.85
N LEU A 400 -13.59 2.91 39.60
CA LEU A 400 -14.44 4.08 39.79
C LEU A 400 -14.19 4.68 41.17
N ASN A 401 -13.69 5.91 41.26
CA ASN A 401 -13.65 6.61 42.53
C ASN A 401 -14.95 7.42 42.71
N ASN A 402 -15.81 6.98 43.62
CA ASN A 402 -16.91 7.79 44.15
C ASN A 402 -16.33 8.74 45.19
N ASN A 403 -15.76 9.88 44.80
CA ASN A 403 -15.65 11.03 45.70
C ASN A 403 -15.65 12.35 44.93
N THR A 404 -16.60 13.20 45.30
CA THR A 404 -16.81 14.59 44.88
C THR A 404 -15.53 15.40 44.70
N PRO A 405 -15.49 16.39 43.78
CA PRO A 405 -14.36 17.29 43.63
C PRO A 405 -14.25 18.16 44.89
N ALA A 406 -13.36 17.80 45.81
CA ALA A 406 -12.89 18.74 46.81
C ALA A 406 -11.95 19.72 46.09
N ASN A 407 -12.50 20.85 45.67
CA ASN A 407 -11.75 22.06 45.34
C ASN A 407 -10.80 22.38 46.51
N ASN A 408 -9.54 21.98 46.42
CA ASN A 408 -8.44 22.52 47.23
C ASN A 408 -7.15 22.39 46.43
N GLY A 409 -6.92 23.32 45.50
CA GLY A 409 -5.64 23.97 45.21
C GLY A 409 -4.37 23.19 44.83
N ASP A 410 -4.29 21.87 44.98
CA ASP A 410 -3.08 21.08 44.68
C ASP A 410 -3.28 20.27 43.40
N THR A 411 -2.47 20.58 42.39
CA THR A 411 -2.54 20.10 41.01
C THR A 411 -1.98 18.69 40.81
N THR A 412 -2.26 17.77 41.73
CA THR A 412 -2.02 16.33 41.52
C THR A 412 -3.34 15.57 41.55
N ASN A 413 -4.16 15.78 40.52
CA ASN A 413 -5.31 14.93 40.19
C ASN A 413 -4.80 13.55 39.75
N ASP A 414 -4.39 12.71 40.69
CA ASP A 414 -4.17 11.27 40.48
C ASP A 414 -5.53 10.53 40.37
N ALA A 415 -6.45 11.15 39.63
CA ALA A 415 -7.81 10.69 39.47
C ALA A 415 -7.82 9.56 38.43
N THR A 416 -8.04 8.35 38.97
CA THR A 416 -8.76 7.25 38.34
C THR A 416 -9.72 7.75 37.28
N VAL A 417 -9.65 7.14 36.09
CA VAL A 417 -10.41 7.47 34.87
C VAL A 417 -11.78 8.09 35.17
N CYS A 418 -12.04 9.32 34.70
CA CYS A 418 -13.37 9.94 34.74
C CYS A 418 -14.33 9.11 33.86
N LEU A 419 -14.95 8.09 34.43
CA LEU A 419 -15.78 7.12 33.74
C LEU A 419 -17.26 7.48 33.89
N ARG A 420 -17.94 7.63 32.75
CA ARG A 420 -19.36 7.34 32.69
C ARG A 420 -19.51 5.82 32.46
N PRO A 421 -20.18 5.09 33.36
CA PRO A 421 -20.52 3.69 33.11
C PRO A 421 -21.28 3.58 31.79
N PHE A 422 -21.04 2.52 31.03
CA PHE A 422 -21.86 2.24 29.84
C PHE A 422 -23.34 2.06 30.25
N MET A 423 -23.56 1.33 31.34
CA MET A 423 -24.86 1.20 32.03
C MET A 423 -24.67 1.39 33.53
N GLY A 424 -25.68 1.91 34.22
CA GLY A 424 -25.63 2.12 35.67
C GLY A 424 -25.53 0.83 36.49
N PHE A 425 -25.97 -0.30 35.94
CA PHE A 425 -25.94 -1.62 36.57
C PHE A 425 -25.81 -2.72 35.51
N ILE A 426 -24.97 -3.73 35.78
CA ILE A 426 -24.81 -4.96 34.99
C ILE A 426 -25.08 -6.12 35.94
N ALA A 427 -25.98 -7.04 35.59
CA ALA A 427 -26.37 -8.10 36.52
C ALA A 427 -25.27 -9.17 36.67
N GLU A 428 -25.24 -9.87 37.81
CA GLU A 428 -24.18 -10.84 38.13
C GLU A 428 -24.06 -11.98 37.10
N HIS A 429 -25.20 -12.37 36.52
CA HIS A 429 -25.34 -13.47 35.57
C HIS A 429 -25.06 -13.06 34.11
N GLU A 430 -24.88 -11.77 33.83
CA GLU A 430 -24.45 -11.26 32.51
C GLU A 430 -22.92 -11.33 32.36
N LEU A 431 -22.37 -12.56 32.40
CA LEU A 431 -20.92 -12.79 32.46
C LEU A 431 -20.15 -12.11 31.32
N TYR A 432 -20.66 -12.17 30.08
CA TYR A 432 -20.02 -11.53 28.92
C TYR A 432 -19.93 -10.01 29.05
N ARG A 433 -21.02 -9.35 29.49
CA ARG A 433 -21.04 -7.90 29.70
C ARG A 433 -20.09 -7.47 30.81
N ARG A 434 -19.90 -8.29 31.85
CA ARG A 434 -18.92 -8.02 32.91
C ARG A 434 -17.48 -8.07 32.38
N VAL A 435 -17.15 -9.04 31.53
CA VAL A 435 -15.84 -9.09 30.84
C VAL A 435 -15.67 -7.88 29.92
N LEU A 436 -16.65 -7.58 29.08
CA LEU A 436 -16.60 -6.44 28.16
C LEU A 436 -16.46 -5.10 28.90
N ALA A 437 -17.14 -4.92 30.03
CA ALA A 437 -17.00 -3.73 30.86
C ALA A 437 -15.58 -3.58 31.42
N HIS A 438 -14.94 -4.68 31.82
CA HIS A 438 -13.54 -4.68 32.23
C HIS A 438 -12.61 -4.28 31.08
N ILE A 439 -12.79 -4.87 29.89
CA ILE A 439 -12.01 -4.52 28.69
C ILE A 439 -12.16 -3.02 28.37
N ARG A 440 -13.41 -2.55 28.36
CA ARG A 440 -13.76 -1.16 28.07
C ARG A 440 -13.04 -0.17 28.99
N VAL A 441 -13.07 -0.42 30.30
CA VAL A 441 -12.42 0.44 31.29
C VAL A 441 -10.90 0.48 31.08
N ARG A 442 -10.27 -0.67 30.84
CA ARG A 442 -8.84 -0.75 30.57
C ARG A 442 -8.44 -0.09 29.25
N LEU A 443 -9.26 -0.19 28.20
CA LEU A 443 -9.03 0.53 26.94
C LEU A 443 -9.08 2.06 27.15
N ILE A 444 -10.00 2.57 27.97
CA ILE A 444 -10.06 3.99 28.31
C ILE A 444 -8.81 4.40 29.09
N ALA A 445 -8.40 3.62 30.09
CA ALA A 445 -7.16 3.86 30.84
C ALA A 445 -5.93 3.86 29.92
N THR A 446 -5.90 2.97 28.92
CA THR A 446 -4.84 2.89 27.91
C THR A 446 -4.80 4.13 27.03
N ARG A 447 -5.96 4.60 26.55
CA ARG A 447 -6.07 5.83 25.78
C ARG A 447 -5.56 7.03 26.58
N ASP A 448 -6.01 7.16 27.83
CA ASP A 448 -5.64 8.28 28.69
C ASP A 448 -4.14 8.24 29.05
N TYR A 449 -3.57 7.05 29.26
CA TYR A 449 -2.13 6.85 29.43
C TYR A 449 -1.32 7.41 28.24
N TYR A 450 -1.72 7.08 27.01
CA TYR A 450 -1.03 7.60 25.83
C TYR A 450 -1.27 9.10 25.58
N LEU A 451 -2.43 9.62 25.98
CA LEU A 451 -2.71 11.05 25.92
C LEU A 451 -1.84 11.83 26.90
N ASP A 452 -1.67 11.32 28.13
CA ASP A 452 -0.77 11.90 29.13
C ASP A 452 0.69 11.84 28.65
N THR A 453 1.08 10.73 28.01
CA THR A 453 2.41 10.59 27.39
C THR A 453 2.63 11.63 26.29
N LEU A 454 1.60 11.90 25.47
CA LEU A 454 1.66 12.90 24.41
C LEU A 454 1.80 14.32 24.97
N ASN A 455 1.09 14.64 26.07
CA ASN A 455 1.13 15.95 26.72
C ASN A 455 2.42 16.19 27.51
N SER A 456 2.92 15.19 28.23
CA SER A 456 4.12 15.27 29.10
C SER A 456 5.43 14.97 28.38
N GLY A 457 5.36 14.42 27.17
CA GLY A 457 6.50 14.13 26.30
C GLY A 457 7.17 12.77 26.53
N HIS A 458 7.28 12.27 27.76
CA HIS A 458 8.02 11.02 28.04
C HIS A 458 7.51 10.16 29.23
N CYS A 459 6.81 10.72 30.23
CA CYS A 459 6.49 9.97 31.45
C CYS A 459 5.09 10.25 31.96
N VAL A 460 4.28 9.20 32.07
CA VAL A 460 3.04 9.24 32.85
C VAL A 460 3.40 9.16 34.33
N GLN A 461 3.12 10.23 35.07
CA GLN A 461 3.39 10.31 36.52
C GLN A 461 2.47 9.39 37.34
N SER A 462 1.27 9.08 36.83
CA SER A 462 0.32 8.18 37.50
C SER A 462 0.70 6.71 37.30
N GLU A 463 1.20 6.08 38.36
CA GLU A 463 1.49 4.63 38.38
C GLU A 463 0.22 3.79 38.20
N ILE A 464 -0.92 4.28 38.69
CA ILE A 464 -2.22 3.62 38.56
C ILE A 464 -2.59 3.50 37.07
N ARG A 465 -2.57 4.59 36.30
CA ARG A 465 -2.90 4.56 34.85
C ARG A 465 -1.97 3.64 34.08
N ARG A 466 -0.68 3.65 34.42
CA ARG A 466 0.33 2.77 33.82
C ARG A 466 0.01 1.30 34.07
N SER A 467 -0.39 0.93 35.30
CA SER A 467 -0.73 -0.45 35.65
C SER A 467 -1.99 -0.96 34.96
N LEU A 468 -2.98 -0.08 34.75
CA LEU A 468 -4.26 -0.44 34.13
C LEU A 468 -4.19 -0.56 32.60
N ALA A 469 -3.28 0.19 31.97
CA ALA A 469 -3.12 0.23 30.53
C ALA A 469 -2.75 -1.13 29.93
N TYR A 470 -3.18 -1.36 28.69
CA TYR A 470 -2.76 -2.50 27.88
C TYR A 470 -1.36 -2.24 27.32
N HIS A 471 -0.44 -3.17 27.60
CA HIS A 471 0.96 -3.11 27.14
C HIS A 471 1.28 -4.12 26.04
N SER A 472 0.42 -5.13 25.85
CA SER A 472 0.54 -6.10 24.77
C SER A 472 -0.81 -6.47 24.17
N THR A 473 -0.82 -6.81 22.89
CA THR A 473 -2.03 -7.22 22.17
C THR A 473 -2.63 -8.50 22.78
N GLN A 474 -1.79 -9.39 23.32
CA GLN A 474 -2.25 -10.62 23.97
C GLN A 474 -3.14 -10.35 25.19
N GLN A 475 -2.87 -9.28 25.96
CA GLN A 475 -3.71 -8.91 27.11
C GLN A 475 -5.14 -8.51 26.69
N LEU A 476 -5.32 -7.99 25.47
CA LEU A 476 -6.62 -7.65 24.93
C LEU A 476 -7.30 -8.86 24.28
N LEU A 477 -6.54 -9.74 23.61
CA LEU A 477 -7.07 -10.95 22.97
C LEU A 477 -7.56 -12.00 23.96
N GLU A 478 -6.84 -12.19 25.07
CA GLU A 478 -7.14 -13.23 26.06
C GLU A 478 -8.60 -13.21 26.54
N PRO A 479 -9.16 -12.11 27.07
CA PRO A 479 -10.56 -12.10 27.49
C PRO A 479 -11.55 -12.30 26.33
N LEU A 480 -11.21 -11.86 25.11
CA LEU A 480 -12.05 -12.05 23.93
C LEU A 480 -12.11 -13.53 23.51
N LEU A 481 -10.99 -14.23 23.57
CA LEU A 481 -10.91 -15.66 23.26
C LEU A 481 -11.64 -16.50 24.30
N VAL A 482 -11.53 -16.17 25.59
CA VAL A 482 -12.29 -16.86 26.65
C VAL A 482 -13.80 -16.73 26.41
N MET A 483 -14.28 -15.56 25.99
CA MET A 483 -15.68 -15.37 25.62
C MET A 483 -16.06 -16.19 24.38
N PHE A 484 -15.19 -16.22 23.36
CA PHE A 484 -15.43 -16.96 22.12
C PHE A 484 -15.53 -18.47 22.37
N GLU A 485 -14.57 -19.04 23.10
CA GLU A 485 -14.59 -20.45 23.50
C GLU A 485 -15.85 -20.80 24.29
N ALA A 486 -16.26 -19.95 25.24
CA ALA A 486 -17.46 -20.18 26.03
C ALA A 486 -18.75 -20.18 25.18
N LEU A 487 -18.81 -19.42 24.08
CA LEU A 487 -19.94 -19.41 23.16
C LEU A 487 -19.95 -20.64 22.23
N GLU A 488 -18.76 -21.11 21.82
CA GLU A 488 -18.62 -22.33 21.01
C GLU A 488 -18.94 -23.59 21.83
N ASP A 489 -18.54 -23.65 23.11
CA ASP A 489 -18.80 -24.81 23.97
C ASP A 489 -20.28 -24.95 24.34
N TYR A 490 -21.00 -23.83 24.51
CA TYR A 490 -22.44 -23.84 24.81
C TYR A 490 -23.26 -24.66 23.79
N ASP A 491 -22.91 -24.56 22.51
CA ASP A 491 -23.60 -25.31 21.45
C ASP A 491 -23.14 -26.78 21.38
N LYS A 492 -21.92 -27.13 21.84
CA LYS A 492 -21.49 -28.53 21.98
C LYS A 492 -22.25 -29.24 23.09
N ASP A 493 -22.40 -28.58 24.24
CA ASP A 493 -23.15 -29.12 25.37
C ASP A 493 -24.62 -29.39 24.98
N ILE A 494 -25.22 -28.54 24.14
CA ILE A 494 -26.57 -28.77 23.60
C ILE A 494 -26.61 -29.98 22.66
N LYS A 495 -25.61 -30.16 21.76
CA LYS A 495 -25.56 -31.33 20.86
C LYS A 495 -25.54 -32.65 21.63
N GLU A 496 -24.67 -32.74 22.63
CA GLU A 496 -24.50 -33.96 23.43
C GLU A 496 -25.77 -34.28 24.23
N ASN A 497 -26.50 -33.26 24.71
CA ASN A 497 -27.75 -33.45 25.44
C ASN A 497 -28.98 -33.73 24.55
N ILE A 498 -28.99 -33.32 23.27
CA ILE A 498 -30.11 -33.57 22.34
C ILE A 498 -30.05 -35.00 21.73
N GLU A 499 -28.88 -35.63 21.64
CA GLU A 499 -28.80 -37.03 21.17
C GLU A 499 -29.47 -38.04 22.11
N GLU A 500 -29.79 -37.66 23.36
CA GLU A 500 -30.55 -38.50 24.31
C GLU A 500 -32.07 -38.31 24.23
N ASP A 501 -32.57 -37.18 23.72
CA ASP A 501 -34.01 -36.89 23.64
C ASP A 501 -34.51 -36.93 22.19
N LYS A 502 -35.09 -38.07 21.80
CA LYS A 502 -35.93 -38.22 20.60
C LYS A 502 -37.21 -37.39 20.74
N VAL A 503 -37.10 -36.07 20.64
CA VAL A 503 -38.28 -35.20 20.47
C VAL A 503 -38.74 -35.32 19.03
N SER A 504 -39.87 -36.02 18.86
CA SER A 504 -40.60 -36.11 17.61
C SER A 504 -40.96 -34.71 17.11
N ALA A 505 -40.29 -34.25 16.05
CA ALA A 505 -40.66 -33.06 15.29
C ALA A 505 -41.94 -33.34 14.48
N SER A 506 -43.08 -33.39 15.16
CA SER A 506 -44.40 -33.25 14.54
C SER A 506 -44.88 -31.82 14.75
N SER A 507 -45.33 -31.20 13.65
CA SER A 507 -46.03 -29.90 13.54
C SER A 507 -45.19 -28.62 13.49
N SER A 508 -44.83 -28.19 12.28
CA SER A 508 -45.22 -26.87 11.74
C SER A 508 -44.81 -26.74 10.27
N ASN A 509 -45.77 -26.82 9.35
CA ASN A 509 -45.62 -26.55 7.91
C ASN A 509 -45.50 -25.04 7.60
N ASN A 510 -44.73 -24.29 8.39
CA ASN A 510 -44.43 -22.88 8.17
C ASN A 510 -42.96 -22.59 8.48
N THR A 511 -42.06 -23.43 7.99
CA THR A 511 -40.63 -23.22 8.12
C THR A 511 -40.12 -22.45 6.90
N ILE A 512 -39.74 -21.20 7.13
CA ILE A 512 -38.87 -20.47 6.21
C ILE A 512 -37.60 -21.32 6.02
N PRO A 513 -37.30 -21.87 4.82
CA PRO A 513 -36.28 -22.92 4.64
C PRO A 513 -34.86 -22.52 5.09
N TRP A 514 -34.54 -21.22 5.03
CA TRP A 514 -33.24 -20.69 5.48
C TRP A 514 -33.13 -20.53 7.00
N LEU A 515 -34.25 -20.61 7.74
CA LEU A 515 -34.31 -20.54 9.21
C LEU A 515 -34.33 -21.93 9.87
N SER A 516 -34.86 -22.94 9.19
CA SER A 516 -35.11 -24.27 9.77
C SER A 516 -33.89 -25.17 9.96
N HIS A 517 -32.70 -24.72 9.56
CA HIS A 517 -31.46 -25.50 9.62
C HIS A 517 -30.57 -25.13 10.82
N SER A 518 -30.97 -24.25 11.75
CA SER A 518 -30.08 -23.77 12.80
C SER A 518 -30.32 -24.41 14.17
N ASN A 519 -29.66 -25.55 14.42
CA ASN A 519 -29.53 -26.12 15.77
C ASN A 519 -28.41 -25.43 16.61
N TYR A 520 -27.77 -24.37 16.09
CA TYR A 520 -26.60 -23.69 16.70
C TYR A 520 -26.82 -22.17 16.77
N ALA A 521 -27.60 -21.70 17.74
CA ALA A 521 -27.93 -20.28 17.86
C ALA A 521 -26.81 -19.46 18.53
N THR A 522 -26.03 -20.07 19.44
CA THR A 522 -25.11 -19.35 20.33
C THR A 522 -23.70 -19.22 19.76
N ALA A 523 -23.18 -20.27 19.11
CA ALA A 523 -21.89 -20.24 18.41
C ALA A 523 -21.93 -19.24 17.23
N LYS A 524 -23.10 -19.06 16.60
CA LYS A 524 -23.30 -18.01 15.58
C LYS A 524 -23.10 -16.59 16.13
N LEU A 525 -23.38 -16.35 17.41
CA LEU A 525 -23.10 -15.06 18.05
C LEU A 525 -21.59 -14.86 18.25
N GLY A 526 -20.89 -15.92 18.67
CA GLY A 526 -19.43 -15.93 18.77
C GLY A 526 -18.75 -15.66 17.42
N ARG A 527 -19.25 -16.29 16.34
CA ARG A 527 -18.78 -16.13 14.96
C ARG A 527 -19.22 -14.84 14.27
N GLY A 528 -19.96 -13.98 14.96
CA GLY A 528 -20.36 -12.65 14.49
C GLY A 528 -19.33 -11.58 14.85
N LEU A 529 -19.79 -10.51 15.50
CA LEU A 529 -18.97 -9.34 15.83
C LEU A 529 -17.81 -9.65 16.80
N LEU A 530 -17.93 -10.69 17.64
CA LEU A 530 -16.85 -11.09 18.54
C LEU A 530 -15.66 -11.65 17.76
N LEU A 531 -15.90 -12.56 16.82
CA LEU A 531 -14.86 -13.09 15.93
C LEU A 531 -14.26 -11.99 15.05
N ASP A 532 -15.08 -11.05 14.57
CA ASP A 532 -14.58 -9.87 13.83
C ASP A 532 -13.60 -9.07 14.66
N LEU A 533 -13.94 -8.78 15.92
CA LEU A 533 -13.08 -8.04 16.82
C LEU A 533 -11.79 -8.83 17.13
N ILE A 534 -11.88 -10.14 17.37
CA ILE A 534 -10.70 -10.99 17.58
C ILE A 534 -9.76 -10.93 16.37
N ARG A 535 -10.31 -11.01 15.14
CA ARG A 535 -9.54 -10.91 13.90
C ARG A 535 -8.95 -9.53 13.70
N GLN A 536 -9.68 -8.46 14.02
CA GLN A 536 -9.19 -7.09 13.96
C GLN A 536 -8.05 -6.86 14.97
N VAL A 537 -8.24 -7.24 16.23
CA VAL A 537 -7.18 -7.12 17.25
C VAL A 537 -5.97 -7.97 16.86
N SER A 538 -6.18 -9.16 16.30
CA SER A 538 -5.08 -10.00 15.82
C SER A 538 -4.33 -9.37 14.64
N ALA A 539 -5.02 -8.76 13.68
CA ALA A 539 -4.40 -8.17 12.49
C ALA A 539 -3.67 -6.85 12.78
N PHE A 540 -4.32 -5.96 13.55
CA PHE A 540 -3.92 -4.56 13.73
C PHE A 540 -3.21 -4.31 15.07
N GLY A 541 -3.46 -5.14 16.09
CA GLY A 541 -2.90 -4.99 17.43
C GLY A 541 -3.21 -3.63 18.08
N LEU A 542 -2.54 -3.33 19.19
CA LEU A 542 -2.74 -2.06 19.91
C LEU A 542 -2.19 -0.83 19.18
N SER A 543 -1.43 -1.01 18.09
CA SER A 543 -0.75 0.08 17.38
C SER A 543 -1.26 0.27 15.95
N LEU A 544 -2.35 -0.39 15.53
CA LEU A 544 -2.88 -0.44 14.15
C LEU A 544 -1.93 -1.00 13.09
N MET A 545 -0.76 -0.40 12.95
CA MET A 545 0.28 -0.78 12.01
C MET A 545 1.63 -0.78 12.72
N ARG A 546 2.54 -1.67 12.32
CA ARG A 546 3.93 -1.64 12.80
C ARG A 546 4.72 -0.57 12.07
N LEU A 547 5.53 0.21 12.77
CA LEU A 547 6.34 1.27 12.17
C LEU A 547 7.73 0.72 11.81
N ASP A 548 8.04 0.67 10.52
CA ASP A 548 9.41 0.40 10.05
C ASP A 548 10.25 1.68 10.21
N ILE A 549 11.53 1.51 10.54
CA ILE A 549 12.51 2.60 10.60
C ILE A 549 13.47 2.46 9.44
N ARG A 550 13.71 3.52 8.66
CA ARG A 550 14.62 3.47 7.51
C ARG A 550 15.64 4.61 7.56
N GLN A 551 16.93 4.29 7.44
CA GLN A 551 18.02 5.27 7.39
C GLN A 551 19.15 4.83 6.45
N GLU A 552 19.91 5.77 5.89
CA GLU A 552 21.06 5.48 5.01
C GLU A 552 22.31 5.02 5.79
N ALA A 553 23.02 4.00 5.26
CA ALA A 553 24.21 3.41 5.87
C ALA A 553 25.28 4.44 6.26
N SER A 554 25.50 5.44 5.41
CA SER A 554 26.51 6.48 5.64
C SER A 554 26.26 7.33 6.89
N LYS A 555 25.01 7.43 7.37
CA LYS A 555 24.69 8.13 8.63
C LYS A 555 25.07 7.31 9.84
N HIS A 556 24.92 5.99 9.78
CA HIS A 556 25.38 5.08 10.83
C HIS A 556 26.90 5.07 10.91
N GLU A 557 27.58 5.04 9.77
CA GLU A 557 29.04 5.11 9.70
C GLU A 557 29.58 6.39 10.34
N LYS A 558 29.02 7.55 10.00
CA LYS A 558 29.42 8.85 10.61
C LYS A 558 29.19 8.88 12.12
N ALA A 559 28.05 8.38 12.58
CA ALA A 559 27.76 8.32 14.01
C ALA A 559 28.75 7.37 14.74
N MET A 560 29.05 6.21 14.16
CA MET A 560 30.02 5.28 14.70
C MET A 560 31.44 5.84 14.69
N ASP A 561 31.82 6.59 13.66
CA ASP A 561 33.10 7.28 13.55
C ASP A 561 33.30 8.33 14.64
N GLU A 562 32.27 9.13 14.90
CA GLU A 562 32.29 10.11 16.00
C GLU A 562 32.44 9.41 17.36
N VAL A 563 31.71 8.31 17.57
CA VAL A 563 31.82 7.50 18.80
C VAL A 563 33.22 6.91 18.94
N CYS A 564 33.78 6.29 17.90
CA CYS A 564 35.12 5.67 17.91
C CYS A 564 36.24 6.68 18.15
N LYS A 565 36.15 7.87 17.55
CA LYS A 565 37.08 8.99 17.79
C LYS A 565 37.03 9.44 19.23
N TYR A 566 35.82 9.55 19.79
CA TYR A 566 35.64 9.97 21.18
C TYR A 566 36.24 8.96 22.18
N ILE A 567 35.98 7.66 22.01
CA ILE A 567 36.46 6.62 22.93
C ILE A 567 37.96 6.27 22.74
N GLY A 568 38.64 6.92 21.79
CA GLY A 568 40.07 6.72 21.52
C GLY A 568 40.42 5.44 20.76
N VAL A 569 39.46 4.85 20.03
CA VAL A 569 39.68 3.65 19.19
C VAL A 569 40.21 4.03 17.79
N GLY A 570 39.98 5.27 17.35
CA GLY A 570 40.44 5.77 16.05
C GLY A 570 39.27 6.21 15.16
N SER A 571 39.57 6.44 13.89
CA SER A 571 38.61 6.87 12.85
C SER A 571 37.97 5.63 12.21
N TYR A 572 36.74 5.29 12.61
CA TYR A 572 36.02 4.12 12.06
C TYR A 572 35.86 4.19 10.55
N SER A 573 35.73 5.40 9.98
CA SER A 573 35.58 5.60 8.53
C SER A 573 36.85 5.22 7.75
N GLU A 574 38.01 5.24 8.40
CA GLU A 574 39.31 4.89 7.80
C GLU A 574 39.62 3.39 7.91
N PHE A 575 38.86 2.64 8.71
CA PHE A 575 39.04 1.20 8.85
C PHE A 575 38.70 0.48 7.54
N THR A 576 39.50 -0.54 7.22
CA THR A 576 39.17 -1.51 6.18
C THR A 576 37.90 -2.28 6.54
N GLU A 577 37.25 -2.90 5.56
CA GLU A 577 36.01 -3.66 5.79
C GLU A 577 36.22 -4.81 6.82
N GLU A 578 37.37 -5.47 6.77
CA GLU A 578 37.72 -6.54 7.72
C GLU A 578 37.94 -5.98 9.13
N GLU A 579 38.62 -4.85 9.28
CA GLU A 579 38.80 -4.16 10.57
C GLU A 579 37.46 -3.71 11.15
N LYS A 580 36.55 -3.17 10.32
CA LYS A 580 35.19 -2.81 10.72
C LYS A 580 34.42 -4.01 11.24
N GLN A 581 34.39 -5.12 10.49
CA GLN A 581 33.72 -6.35 10.91
C GLN A 581 34.29 -6.89 12.23
N ASN A 582 35.61 -6.99 12.35
CA ASN A 582 36.29 -7.46 13.55
C ASN A 582 35.98 -6.58 14.76
N PHE A 583 35.99 -5.26 14.60
CA PHE A 583 35.61 -4.33 15.65
C PHE A 583 34.14 -4.51 16.07
N LEU A 584 33.22 -4.55 15.10
CA LEU A 584 31.79 -4.66 15.38
C LEU A 584 31.42 -6.00 16.02
N PHE A 585 31.97 -7.13 15.58
CA PHE A 585 31.76 -8.43 16.23
C PHE A 585 32.28 -8.45 17.67
N LYS A 586 33.43 -7.83 17.94
CA LYS A 586 33.94 -7.65 19.32
C LYS A 586 32.96 -6.82 20.15
N CYS A 587 32.42 -5.74 19.61
CA CYS A 587 31.39 -4.93 20.27
C CYS A 587 30.11 -5.74 20.53
N LEU A 588 29.66 -6.55 19.57
CA LEU A 588 28.47 -7.40 19.68
C LEU A 588 28.63 -8.55 20.69
N ALA A 589 29.84 -9.06 20.90
CA ALA A 589 30.15 -10.05 21.93
C ALA A 589 30.37 -9.42 23.33
N SER A 590 30.88 -8.19 23.40
CA SER A 590 31.23 -7.50 24.66
C SER A 590 30.02 -7.19 25.56
N LYS A 591 30.14 -7.32 26.88
CA LYS A 591 29.08 -6.84 27.81
C LYS A 591 29.25 -5.37 28.21
N ARG A 592 30.38 -4.76 27.86
CA ARG A 592 30.70 -3.35 28.18
C ARG A 592 29.96 -2.42 27.20
N PRO A 593 29.19 -1.42 27.69
CA PRO A 593 28.58 -0.41 26.85
C PRO A 593 29.63 0.38 26.05
N LEU A 594 29.32 0.63 24.78
CA LEU A 594 30.15 1.40 23.85
C LEU A 594 29.87 2.90 23.92
N ILE A 595 28.60 3.29 24.08
CA ILE A 595 28.15 4.69 23.91
C ILE A 595 28.01 5.39 25.26
N PRO A 596 28.80 6.45 25.54
CA PRO A 596 28.66 7.22 26.78
C PRO A 596 27.35 8.05 26.85
N HIS A 597 26.70 8.09 28.01
CA HIS A 597 25.37 8.71 28.19
C HIS A 597 25.34 10.24 28.33
N ARG A 598 26.46 10.94 28.55
CA ARG A 598 26.49 12.38 28.87
C ARG A 598 27.52 13.15 28.04
N LEU A 599 27.27 13.28 26.74
CA LEU A 599 28.16 14.00 25.81
C LEU A 599 27.38 14.83 24.81
N ASN A 600 28.06 15.86 24.30
CA ASN A 600 27.58 16.73 23.23
C ASN A 600 28.02 16.13 21.88
N TRP A 601 27.22 15.22 21.34
CA TRP A 601 27.39 14.72 19.97
C TRP A 601 26.95 15.77 18.94
N THR A 602 27.36 15.62 17.69
CA THR A 602 26.82 16.43 16.59
C THR A 602 25.30 16.22 16.44
N PRO A 603 24.53 17.21 15.95
CA PRO A 603 23.08 17.05 15.78
C PRO A 603 22.67 15.84 14.93
N GLU A 604 23.48 15.48 13.92
CA GLU A 604 23.23 14.28 13.10
C GLU A 604 23.39 12.99 13.94
N THR A 605 24.45 12.89 14.73
CA THR A 605 24.71 11.74 15.62
C THR A 605 23.66 11.67 16.73
N VAL A 606 23.27 12.82 17.33
CA VAL A 606 22.18 12.88 18.32
C VAL A 606 20.89 12.28 17.75
N GLU A 607 20.49 12.66 16.54
CA GLU A 607 19.27 12.10 15.93
C GLU A 607 19.35 10.58 15.71
N ILE A 608 20.51 10.05 15.30
CA ILE A 608 20.69 8.60 15.16
C ILE A 608 20.53 7.89 16.51
N LEU A 609 21.22 8.38 17.54
CA LEU A 609 21.22 7.81 18.88
C LEU A 609 19.83 7.91 19.55
N GLU A 610 19.19 9.07 19.49
CA GLU A 610 17.84 9.29 20.02
C GLU A 610 16.80 8.45 19.27
N THR A 611 17.01 8.15 17.99
CA THR A 611 16.10 7.24 17.26
C THR A 611 16.13 5.84 17.85
N PHE A 612 17.32 5.27 18.07
CA PHE A 612 17.44 3.94 18.70
C PHE A 612 16.90 3.95 20.13
N ARG A 613 17.13 5.04 20.87
CA ARG A 613 16.57 5.25 22.22
C ARG A 613 15.04 5.26 22.20
N GLU A 614 14.41 6.05 21.34
CA GLU A 614 12.95 6.12 21.23
C GLU A 614 12.37 4.76 20.81
N CYS A 615 12.97 4.09 19.82
CA CYS A 615 12.55 2.76 19.41
C CYS A 615 12.57 1.76 20.59
N SER A 616 13.58 1.84 21.45
CA SER A 616 13.68 0.96 22.61
C SER A 616 12.58 1.19 23.67
N HIS A 617 11.98 2.39 23.73
CA HIS A 617 10.85 2.71 24.62
C HIS A 617 9.47 2.42 24.01
N LEU A 618 9.34 2.40 22.68
CA LEU A 618 8.05 2.21 22.01
C LEU A 618 7.53 0.78 22.13
N GLY A 619 8.40 -0.20 22.40
CA GLY A 619 8.04 -1.61 22.55
C GLY A 619 7.94 -2.34 21.21
N ALA A 620 8.28 -3.63 21.22
CA ALA A 620 8.48 -4.42 20.01
C ALA A 620 7.23 -4.59 19.13
N GLU A 621 6.01 -4.62 19.70
CA GLU A 621 4.78 -4.78 18.91
C GLU A 621 4.47 -3.57 18.02
N ALA A 622 4.98 -2.38 18.37
CA ALA A 622 4.76 -1.16 17.60
C ALA A 622 5.75 -0.99 16.44
N LEU A 623 6.84 -1.77 16.42
CA LEU A 623 7.94 -1.62 15.49
C LEU A 623 8.00 -2.79 14.53
N GLY A 624 8.31 -2.48 13.26
CA GLY A 624 8.57 -3.48 12.22
C GLY A 624 10.06 -3.74 12.07
N SER A 625 10.56 -3.50 10.86
CA SER A 625 11.96 -3.70 10.49
C SER A 625 12.79 -2.40 10.57
N TYR A 626 14.08 -2.53 10.85
CA TYR A 626 15.06 -1.47 10.69
C TYR A 626 15.78 -1.64 9.35
N ILE A 627 15.47 -0.77 8.39
CA ILE A 627 15.91 -0.85 7.00
C ILE A 627 17.12 0.05 6.77
N ILE A 628 18.17 -0.51 6.17
CA ILE A 628 19.42 0.20 5.87
C ILE A 628 19.46 0.51 4.38
N SER A 629 19.26 1.78 4.03
CA SER A 629 19.34 2.26 2.64
C SER A 629 20.79 2.39 2.19
N MET A 630 21.06 2.24 0.90
CA MET A 630 22.41 2.24 0.33
C MET A 630 23.35 1.25 1.03
N CYS A 631 22.82 0.09 1.43
CA CYS A 631 23.60 -0.95 2.09
C CYS A 631 24.47 -1.67 1.06
N MET A 632 25.79 -1.68 1.29
CA MET A 632 26.76 -2.26 0.36
C MET A 632 27.57 -3.39 1.01
N LYS A 633 27.79 -3.33 2.33
CA LYS A 633 28.78 -4.17 3.03
C LYS A 633 28.22 -4.83 4.29
N PRO A 634 28.80 -5.96 4.74
CA PRO A 634 28.44 -6.57 6.03
C PRO A 634 28.55 -5.60 7.22
N SER A 635 29.55 -4.71 7.23
CA SER A 635 29.71 -3.72 8.31
C SER A 635 28.50 -2.80 8.50
N ASP A 636 27.77 -2.50 7.42
CA ASP A 636 26.60 -1.62 7.46
C ASP A 636 25.50 -2.23 8.34
N ILE A 637 25.28 -3.54 8.18
CA ILE A 637 24.30 -4.34 8.92
C ILE A 637 24.73 -4.50 10.37
N LEU A 638 25.99 -4.87 10.59
CA LEU A 638 26.55 -5.09 11.93
C LEU A 638 26.57 -3.80 12.77
N CYS A 639 26.82 -2.64 12.15
CA CYS A 639 26.82 -1.35 12.82
C CYS A 639 25.45 -1.03 13.46
N VAL A 640 24.36 -1.29 12.73
CA VAL A 640 23.00 -1.14 13.26
C VAL A 640 22.72 -2.14 14.38
N HIS A 641 23.19 -3.39 14.28
CA HIS A 641 23.05 -4.34 15.40
C HIS A 641 23.77 -3.86 16.67
N VAL A 642 24.93 -3.21 16.55
CA VAL A 642 25.63 -2.60 17.69
C VAL A 642 24.78 -1.50 18.30
N PHE A 643 24.28 -0.55 17.49
CA PHE A 643 23.41 0.51 18.02
C PHE A 643 22.15 -0.04 18.71
N GLN A 644 21.47 -1.02 18.10
CA GLN A 644 20.32 -1.66 18.75
C GLN A 644 20.70 -2.34 20.06
N LYS A 645 21.85 -3.01 20.12
CA LYS A 645 22.33 -3.65 21.34
C LYS A 645 22.52 -2.65 22.48
N GLU A 646 23.12 -1.49 22.21
CA GLU A 646 23.43 -0.48 23.23
C GLU A 646 22.16 0.06 23.94
N TYR A 647 21.04 0.19 23.22
CA TYR A 647 19.80 0.73 23.79
C TYR A 647 18.82 -0.35 24.27
N PHE A 648 18.63 -1.43 23.51
CA PHE A 648 17.64 -2.47 23.85
C PHE A 648 18.09 -3.37 25.01
N ALA A 649 19.41 -3.54 25.24
CA ALA A 649 19.91 -4.32 26.38
C ALA A 649 19.70 -3.61 27.73
N THR A 650 19.78 -2.28 27.74
CA THR A 650 19.71 -1.45 28.95
C THR A 650 18.30 -1.43 29.55
N ILE A 651 17.26 -1.41 28.70
CA ILE A 651 15.85 -1.41 29.14
C ILE A 651 15.37 -2.79 29.57
N SER A 652 15.94 -3.89 29.08
CA SER A 652 15.53 -5.23 29.52
C SER A 652 15.78 -5.45 31.02
N ALA A 653 16.83 -4.84 31.57
CA ALA A 653 17.13 -4.89 33.01
C ALA A 653 16.16 -4.03 33.83
N GLU A 654 15.77 -2.85 33.34
CA GLU A 654 14.77 -2.00 34.00
C GLU A 654 13.35 -2.58 33.87
N SER A 655 12.99 -3.10 32.70
CA SER A 655 11.70 -3.75 32.42
C SER A 655 11.49 -5.03 33.24
N GLU A 656 12.53 -5.82 33.54
CA GLU A 656 12.44 -6.94 34.49
C GLU A 656 12.19 -6.51 35.94
N VAL A 657 12.67 -5.32 36.33
CA VAL A 657 12.37 -4.73 37.64
C VAL A 657 10.93 -4.21 37.67
N TYR A 658 10.45 -3.61 36.58
CA TYR A 658 9.09 -3.10 36.48
C TYR A 658 8.03 -4.17 36.19
N SER A 659 8.36 -5.28 35.54
CA SER A 659 7.43 -6.41 35.33
C SER A 659 7.06 -7.06 36.66
N LYS A 660 8.00 -7.11 37.61
CA LYS A 660 7.78 -7.51 39.01
C LYS A 660 6.89 -6.53 39.80
N LEU A 661 6.82 -5.26 39.39
CA LEU A 661 5.95 -4.22 39.97
C LEU A 661 4.58 -4.13 39.27
N SER A 662 4.47 -4.58 38.02
CA SER A 662 3.26 -4.49 37.20
C SER A 662 2.23 -5.60 37.44
N ASP A 663 2.49 -6.52 38.37
CA ASP A 663 1.55 -7.59 38.66
C ASP A 663 0.31 -6.96 39.30
N LEU A 664 -0.74 -6.78 38.49
CA LEU A 664 -2.00 -6.14 38.88
C LEU A 664 -2.53 -6.77 40.18
N ASN A 665 -2.28 -8.08 40.35
CA ASN A 665 -2.61 -8.86 41.54
C ASN A 665 -1.86 -8.41 42.80
N THR A 666 -0.60 -7.98 42.70
CA THR A 666 0.16 -7.43 43.83
C THR A 666 -0.40 -6.07 44.26
N LEU A 667 -0.81 -5.24 43.29
CA LEU A 667 -1.49 -3.97 43.56
C LEU A 667 -2.89 -4.19 44.16
N LEU A 668 -3.63 -5.17 43.64
CA LEU A 668 -4.93 -5.62 44.18
C LEU A 668 -4.81 -6.13 45.62
N ASN A 669 -3.79 -6.93 45.92
CA ASN A 669 -3.53 -7.45 47.26
C ASN A 669 -3.10 -6.34 48.24
N SER A 670 -2.34 -5.34 47.78
CA SER A 670 -1.91 -4.20 48.61
C SER A 670 -3.03 -3.22 48.95
N ARG A 671 -4.07 -3.11 48.10
CA ARG A 671 -5.25 -2.27 48.36
C ARG A 671 -6.32 -2.98 49.19
N ASN A 672 -6.45 -4.31 49.06
CA ASN A 672 -7.37 -5.09 49.89
C ASN A 672 -6.90 -5.22 51.35
N SER A 673 -5.62 -4.98 51.64
CA SER A 673 -5.10 -4.81 53.00
C SER A 673 -5.40 -3.41 53.57
N GLN A 674 -6.65 -2.96 53.52
CA GLN A 674 -7.13 -1.79 54.27
C GLN A 674 -7.41 -2.14 55.75
N ASP A 675 -6.44 -2.76 56.41
CA ASP A 675 -6.40 -2.91 57.87
C ASP A 675 -5.11 -2.34 58.49
N SER A 676 -4.33 -1.54 57.73
CA SER A 676 -3.14 -0.86 58.25
C SER A 676 -3.24 0.66 58.12
N LEU A 677 -4.19 1.25 58.85
CA LEU A 677 -4.22 2.70 59.14
C LEU A 677 -3.63 3.04 60.53
N ASN A 678 -2.85 2.13 61.14
CA ASN A 678 -2.12 2.39 62.39
C ASN A 678 -0.75 1.70 62.37
N MET A 679 0.23 2.25 61.64
CA MET A 679 1.65 1.90 61.79
C MET A 679 2.53 3.06 61.30
N THR A 680 2.43 4.20 61.96
CA THR A 680 3.38 5.33 61.82
C THR A 680 3.93 5.79 63.16
N ASN A 681 4.09 4.88 64.14
CA ASN A 681 4.92 5.13 65.31
C ASN A 681 5.57 3.82 65.78
N ASN A 682 6.91 3.82 65.83
CA ASN A 682 7.83 2.79 66.31
C ASN A 682 8.46 1.85 65.27
N LEU A 683 9.41 2.38 64.49
CA LEU A 683 10.56 1.61 64.02
C LEU A 683 11.85 2.44 64.21
N GLN A 684 12.23 2.66 65.46
CA GLN A 684 13.64 2.68 65.85
C GLN A 684 13.91 1.43 66.68
N SER A 685 15.02 0.78 66.36
CA SER A 685 15.66 -0.34 67.06
C SER A 685 15.33 -1.76 66.59
N LYS A 686 16.44 -2.47 66.35
CA LYS A 686 16.65 -3.93 66.25
C LYS A 686 16.46 -4.54 64.86
N GLY A 687 17.61 -4.76 64.22
CA GLY A 687 17.73 -5.67 63.10
C GLY A 687 17.47 -7.10 63.55
N GLN A 688 16.72 -7.83 62.73
CA GLN A 688 16.80 -9.28 62.62
C GLN A 688 16.20 -9.73 61.28
N ILE A 689 17.02 -10.53 60.62
CA ILE A 689 16.81 -11.44 59.49
C ILE A 689 15.35 -11.92 59.34
N TYR A 690 14.73 -11.70 58.18
CA TYR A 690 13.53 -12.41 57.75
C TYR A 690 13.88 -13.45 56.68
N SER A 691 13.63 -14.71 57.03
CA SER A 691 13.55 -15.90 56.17
C SER A 691 12.25 -15.92 55.33
N PRO A 692 12.20 -16.66 54.21
CA PRO A 692 11.11 -16.56 53.23
C PRO A 692 9.81 -17.23 53.72
N LEU A 693 8.69 -16.54 53.53
CA LEU A 693 7.34 -17.02 53.83
C LEU A 693 6.84 -17.99 52.75
N ASN A 694 6.21 -19.04 53.26
CA ASN A 694 5.54 -20.18 52.62
C ASN A 694 4.88 -19.93 51.24
N ASN A 695 5.27 -20.78 50.28
CA ASN A 695 4.53 -21.12 49.08
C ASN A 695 3.27 -21.93 49.47
N ASN A 696 2.07 -21.39 49.29
CA ASN A 696 0.82 -22.15 49.05
C ASN A 696 -0.36 -21.20 48.74
N SER A 697 -0.24 -20.40 47.68
CA SER A 697 -1.39 -19.83 46.97
C SER A 697 -1.47 -20.47 45.57
N PRO A 698 -2.69 -20.77 45.06
CA PRO A 698 -2.82 -21.25 43.69
C PRO A 698 -2.33 -20.16 42.76
N LYS A 699 -1.30 -20.48 41.97
CA LYS A 699 -0.73 -19.59 40.95
C LYS A 699 -1.87 -19.11 40.05
N SER A 700 -2.30 -17.86 40.22
CA SER A 700 -3.19 -17.20 39.26
C SER A 700 -2.49 -17.21 37.90
N SER A 701 -3.23 -17.59 36.87
CA SER A 701 -2.80 -17.76 35.48
C SER A 701 -2.33 -16.48 34.77
N THR A 702 -1.98 -15.42 35.51
CA THR A 702 -1.29 -14.22 35.01
C THR A 702 0.21 -14.44 34.80
N SER A 703 0.77 -15.58 35.19
CA SER A 703 2.20 -15.90 35.01
C SER A 703 2.57 -16.39 33.59
N ILE A 704 1.87 -15.93 32.55
CA ILE A 704 2.27 -16.13 31.15
C ILE A 704 2.83 -14.81 30.63
N LEU A 705 4.02 -14.45 31.13
CA LEU A 705 4.87 -13.47 30.47
C LEU A 705 5.85 -14.27 29.59
N PRO A 706 5.68 -14.32 28.25
CA PRO A 706 6.84 -14.46 27.42
C PRO A 706 7.72 -13.24 27.73
N SER A 707 9.00 -13.48 28.00
CA SER A 707 10.02 -12.47 28.26
C SER A 707 9.70 -11.14 27.57
N LEU A 708 9.32 -10.11 28.33
CA LEU A 708 9.26 -8.73 27.86
C LEU A 708 10.68 -8.16 27.64
N ALA A 709 11.61 -9.01 27.21
CA ALA A 709 12.84 -8.58 26.57
C ALA A 709 12.40 -7.72 25.39
N SER A 710 12.74 -6.43 25.45
CA SER A 710 12.58 -5.50 24.35
C SER A 710 13.20 -6.13 23.12
N LYS A 711 12.35 -6.73 22.27
CA LYS A 711 12.82 -7.47 21.10
C LYS A 711 13.41 -6.44 20.15
N ARG A 712 14.68 -6.62 19.81
CA ARG A 712 15.36 -5.82 18.79
C ARG A 712 14.56 -5.89 17.48
N MET A 713 14.58 -4.79 16.73
CA MET A 713 14.04 -4.75 15.38
C MET A 713 14.90 -5.63 14.47
N ARG A 714 14.26 -6.34 13.54
CA ARG A 714 14.96 -7.08 12.49
C ARG A 714 15.74 -6.08 11.62
N VAL A 715 17.03 -6.32 11.42
CA VAL A 715 17.86 -5.46 10.56
C VAL A 715 17.76 -5.96 9.13
N VAL A 716 17.40 -5.06 8.21
CA VAL A 716 17.07 -5.40 6.83
C VAL A 716 17.94 -4.58 5.88
N PRO A 717 18.91 -5.19 5.17
CA PRO A 717 19.64 -4.48 4.13
C PRO A 717 18.73 -4.21 2.94
N LEU A 718 18.74 -2.98 2.43
CA LEU A 718 18.05 -2.59 1.21
C LEU A 718 19.05 -2.51 0.05
N LEU A 719 18.92 -3.43 -0.90
CA LEU A 719 19.75 -3.55 -2.10
C LEU A 719 19.18 -2.65 -3.21
N GLU A 720 19.83 -1.51 -3.46
CA GLU A 720 19.33 -0.44 -4.37
C GLU A 720 20.17 -0.24 -5.63
N THR A 721 21.42 -0.70 -5.69
CA THR A 721 22.30 -0.53 -6.85
C THR A 721 22.57 -1.87 -7.53
N VAL A 722 22.94 -1.84 -8.81
CA VAL A 722 23.33 -3.06 -9.55
C VAL A 722 24.53 -3.74 -8.87
N GLU A 723 25.46 -2.94 -8.37
CA GLU A 723 26.62 -3.44 -7.62
C GLU A 723 26.21 -4.13 -6.30
N ALA A 724 25.27 -3.53 -5.54
CA ALA A 724 24.77 -4.14 -4.31
C ALA A 724 24.11 -5.49 -4.57
N LEU A 725 23.33 -5.60 -5.65
CA LEU A 725 22.68 -6.86 -6.06
C LEU A 725 23.71 -7.93 -6.41
N ASN A 726 24.75 -7.58 -7.17
CA ASN A 726 25.82 -8.51 -7.54
C ASN A 726 26.63 -8.98 -6.32
N ASN A 727 26.85 -8.09 -5.34
CA ASN A 727 27.61 -8.40 -4.12
C ASN A 727 26.78 -9.06 -3.01
N ALA A 728 25.44 -9.11 -3.14
CA ALA A 728 24.53 -9.53 -2.08
C ALA A 728 24.83 -10.94 -1.55
N GLN A 729 25.14 -11.89 -2.45
CA GLN A 729 25.52 -13.26 -2.09
C GLN A 729 26.72 -13.28 -1.14
N LYS A 730 27.79 -12.59 -1.53
CA LYS A 730 29.03 -12.53 -0.74
C LYS A 730 28.78 -11.89 0.62
N THR A 731 28.02 -10.80 0.65
CA THR A 731 27.66 -10.10 1.89
C THR A 731 26.89 -11.00 2.86
N LEU A 732 25.87 -11.72 2.39
CA LEU A 732 25.08 -12.60 3.25
C LEU A 732 25.89 -13.83 3.72
N GLU A 733 26.74 -14.40 2.86
CA GLU A 733 27.58 -15.54 3.21
C GLU A 733 28.62 -15.18 4.29
N VAL A 734 29.21 -13.98 4.24
CA VAL A 734 30.10 -13.48 5.30
C VAL A 734 29.36 -13.33 6.64
N LEU A 735 28.11 -12.88 6.62
CA LEU A 735 27.31 -12.75 7.83
C LEU A 735 26.91 -14.11 8.41
N LEU A 736 26.37 -15.03 7.59
CA LEU A 736 25.90 -16.33 8.05
C LEU A 736 27.02 -17.30 8.44
N SER A 737 28.21 -17.14 7.88
CA SER A 737 29.39 -17.90 8.30
C SER A 737 29.91 -17.49 9.69
N ASN A 738 29.50 -16.32 10.20
CA ASN A 738 29.86 -15.89 11.55
C ASN A 738 28.91 -16.50 12.60
N GLU A 739 29.49 -17.18 13.59
CA GLU A 739 28.75 -17.89 14.64
C GLU A 739 27.84 -16.96 15.47
N TRP A 740 28.28 -15.73 15.78
CA TRP A 740 27.46 -14.78 16.55
C TRP A 740 26.19 -14.40 15.77
N TYR A 741 26.34 -14.10 14.48
CA TYR A 741 25.23 -13.66 13.65
C TYR A 741 24.25 -14.79 13.37
N LEU A 742 24.74 -16.00 13.06
CA LEU A 742 23.89 -17.17 12.86
C LEU A 742 23.10 -17.53 14.14
N ASN A 743 23.75 -17.49 15.30
CA ASN A 743 23.08 -17.70 16.58
C ASN A 743 22.05 -16.60 16.88
N TYR A 744 22.34 -15.35 16.56
CA TYR A 744 21.39 -14.25 16.66
C TYR A 744 20.15 -14.50 15.78
N VAL A 745 20.36 -14.87 14.51
CA VAL A 745 19.28 -15.16 13.56
C VAL A 745 18.38 -16.28 14.07
N ASN A 746 18.98 -17.39 14.54
CA ASN A 746 18.22 -18.55 15.02
C ASN A 746 17.47 -18.26 16.33
N SER A 747 18.11 -17.59 17.29
CA SER A 747 17.53 -17.38 18.63
C SER A 747 16.57 -16.19 18.73
N VAL A 748 16.91 -15.05 18.11
CA VAL A 748 16.16 -13.79 18.24
C VAL A 748 15.16 -13.64 17.09
N ASP A 749 15.64 -13.91 15.88
CA ASP A 749 14.91 -13.68 14.63
C ASP A 749 14.16 -14.92 14.13
N LYS A 750 14.22 -16.01 14.89
CA LYS A 750 13.53 -17.30 14.67
C LYS A 750 13.92 -17.97 13.34
N GLY A 751 15.20 -17.91 12.99
CA GLY A 751 15.73 -18.52 11.78
C GLY A 751 15.36 -17.78 10.50
N ILE A 752 14.86 -16.54 10.59
CA ILE A 752 14.47 -15.73 9.43
C ILE A 752 15.55 -14.67 9.17
N VAL A 753 15.95 -14.51 7.92
CA VAL A 753 16.70 -13.36 7.41
C VAL A 753 15.78 -12.59 6.47
N GLU A 754 15.68 -11.27 6.64
CA GLU A 754 14.88 -10.43 5.74
C GLU A 754 15.79 -9.52 4.94
N VAL A 755 15.59 -9.46 3.62
CA VAL A 755 16.34 -8.61 2.69
C VAL A 755 15.36 -7.80 1.88
N MET A 756 15.58 -6.48 1.81
CA MET A 756 14.74 -5.60 1.00
C MET A 756 15.37 -5.38 -0.37
N ILE A 757 14.55 -5.43 -1.42
CA ILE A 757 14.99 -5.23 -2.81
C ILE A 757 14.36 -3.96 -3.41
N GLY A 758 15.21 -3.06 -3.91
CA GLY A 758 14.83 -1.73 -4.38
C GLY A 758 14.75 -1.60 -5.90
N TYR A 759 13.60 -1.92 -6.49
CA TYR A 759 13.43 -1.92 -7.95
C TYR A 759 13.66 -0.57 -8.64
N SER A 760 13.05 0.52 -8.16
CA SER A 760 13.11 1.82 -8.85
C SER A 760 14.51 2.45 -8.76
N ASP A 761 15.24 2.22 -7.66
CA ASP A 761 16.59 2.74 -7.48
C ASP A 761 17.59 1.98 -8.36
N SER A 762 17.47 0.65 -8.46
CA SER A 762 18.34 -0.15 -9.33
C SER A 762 18.05 0.09 -10.82
N SER A 763 16.79 0.35 -11.19
CA SER A 763 16.43 0.80 -12.54
C SER A 763 17.05 2.17 -12.87
N LYS A 764 17.17 3.08 -11.89
CA LYS A 764 17.80 4.40 -12.11
C LYS A 764 19.29 4.27 -12.39
N ASP A 765 19.94 3.30 -11.77
CA ASP A 765 21.38 3.01 -11.89
C ASP A 765 21.73 2.30 -13.21
N GLY A 766 21.03 1.21 -13.54
CA GLY A 766 21.39 0.33 -14.68
C GLY A 766 20.35 0.21 -15.80
N GLY A 767 19.20 0.88 -15.71
CA GLY A 767 18.07 0.64 -16.60
C GLY A 767 17.21 -0.55 -16.16
N ARG A 768 15.95 -0.57 -16.63
CA ARG A 768 14.92 -1.48 -16.11
C ARG A 768 15.18 -2.96 -16.40
N LEU A 769 15.65 -3.30 -17.61
CA LEU A 769 15.90 -4.69 -18.00
C LEU A 769 17.04 -5.30 -17.18
N ALA A 770 18.18 -4.60 -17.13
CA ALA A 770 19.34 -5.04 -16.36
C ALA A 770 19.00 -5.16 -14.88
N SER A 771 18.33 -4.16 -14.32
CA SER A 771 17.86 -4.21 -12.94
C SER A 771 16.94 -5.40 -12.66
N ALA A 772 15.94 -5.67 -13.52
CA ALA A 772 15.01 -6.78 -13.33
C ALA A 772 15.74 -8.13 -13.35
N TRP A 773 16.73 -8.29 -14.24
CA TRP A 773 17.54 -9.50 -14.32
C TRP A 773 18.44 -9.69 -13.11
N GLN A 774 19.14 -8.64 -12.65
CA GLN A 774 19.98 -8.75 -11.47
C GLN A 774 19.18 -8.99 -10.18
N LEU A 775 17.95 -8.45 -10.09
CA LEU A 775 17.03 -8.77 -9.00
C LEU A 775 16.60 -10.24 -9.02
N TYR A 776 16.38 -10.82 -10.20
CA TYR A 776 16.06 -12.24 -10.34
C TYR A 776 17.23 -13.11 -9.84
N ASN A 777 18.44 -12.84 -10.33
CA ASN A 777 19.66 -13.55 -9.95
C ASN A 777 19.98 -13.41 -8.45
N ALA A 778 19.91 -12.19 -7.91
CA ALA A 778 20.21 -11.95 -6.50
C ALA A 778 19.25 -12.71 -5.59
N GLN A 779 17.94 -12.72 -5.88
CA GLN A 779 16.96 -13.46 -5.09
C GLN A 779 17.21 -14.98 -5.12
N GLU A 780 17.51 -15.54 -6.29
CA GLU A 780 17.85 -16.96 -6.44
C GLU A 780 19.13 -17.32 -5.64
N CYS A 781 20.20 -16.54 -5.80
CA CYS A 781 21.46 -16.76 -5.09
C CYS A 781 21.28 -16.65 -3.56
N LEU A 782 20.57 -15.63 -3.09
CA LEU A 782 20.32 -15.41 -1.67
C LEU A 782 19.46 -16.53 -1.05
N SER A 783 18.46 -17.05 -1.78
CA SER A 783 17.67 -18.20 -1.35
C SER A 783 18.54 -19.46 -1.22
N ASN A 784 19.39 -19.73 -2.21
CA ASN A 784 20.31 -20.88 -2.19
C ASN A 784 21.30 -20.80 -1.00
N ILE A 785 21.87 -19.62 -0.72
CA ILE A 785 22.76 -19.44 0.44
C ILE A 785 22.01 -19.67 1.74
N SER A 786 20.81 -19.11 1.87
CA SER A 786 20.01 -19.23 3.09
C SER A 786 19.66 -20.69 3.39
N HIS A 787 19.31 -21.46 2.36
CA HIS A 787 19.07 -22.90 2.47
C HIS A 787 20.32 -23.67 2.95
N ARG A 788 21.52 -23.35 2.44
CA ARG A 788 22.78 -23.98 2.90
C ARG A 788 23.06 -23.78 4.39
N TYR A 789 22.62 -22.66 4.98
CA TYR A 789 22.79 -22.35 6.40
C TYR A 789 21.57 -22.69 7.26
N GLY A 790 20.53 -23.31 6.69
CA GLY A 790 19.31 -23.71 7.41
C GLY A 790 18.46 -22.52 7.90
N VAL A 791 18.55 -21.37 7.24
CA VAL A 791 17.75 -20.17 7.55
C VAL A 791 16.75 -19.87 6.43
N GLN A 792 15.57 -19.38 6.80
CA GLN A 792 14.55 -18.94 5.86
C GLN A 792 14.82 -17.49 5.44
N ILE A 793 14.92 -17.22 4.14
CA ILE A 793 14.98 -15.85 3.64
C ILE A 793 13.59 -15.32 3.31
N VAL A 794 13.36 -14.05 3.61
CA VAL A 794 12.14 -13.32 3.29
C VAL A 794 12.52 -12.08 2.50
N PHE A 795 11.97 -11.95 1.30
CA PHE A 795 12.17 -10.76 0.48
C PHE A 795 11.12 -9.70 0.83
N PHE A 796 11.60 -8.53 1.22
CA PHE A 796 10.78 -7.34 1.32
C PHE A 796 10.80 -6.59 -0.03
N HIS A 797 9.70 -6.69 -0.77
CA HIS A 797 9.57 -6.07 -2.08
C HIS A 797 9.35 -4.55 -1.96
N GLY A 798 10.36 -3.79 -2.38
CA GLY A 798 10.33 -2.32 -2.39
C GLY A 798 9.46 -1.71 -3.50
N ARG A 799 9.47 -0.37 -3.56
CA ARG A 799 8.79 0.38 -4.61
C ARG A 799 9.42 0.07 -5.98
N GLY A 800 8.59 -0.05 -7.01
CA GLY A 800 9.01 -0.24 -8.42
C GLY A 800 8.79 -1.65 -8.95
N GLY A 801 8.49 -2.59 -8.05
CA GLY A 801 8.24 -3.97 -8.40
C GLY A 801 6.85 -4.17 -8.98
N SER A 802 6.72 -5.17 -9.86
CA SER A 802 5.42 -5.63 -10.38
C SER A 802 4.52 -6.21 -9.27
N VAL A 803 5.12 -6.74 -8.19
CA VAL A 803 4.44 -7.37 -7.04
C VAL A 803 3.55 -6.38 -6.26
N GLY A 804 4.06 -5.19 -5.93
CA GLY A 804 3.37 -4.26 -5.02
C GLY A 804 2.44 -3.23 -5.67
N ARG A 805 2.32 -3.20 -7.00
CA ARG A 805 1.87 -1.97 -7.71
C ARG A 805 0.53 -2.03 -8.43
N GLY A 806 -0.21 -3.14 -8.45
CA GLY A 806 -1.63 -3.17 -8.88
C GLY A 806 -1.95 -2.76 -10.32
N GLY A 807 -0.96 -2.33 -11.10
CA GLY A 807 -1.12 -1.76 -12.44
C GLY A 807 -1.00 -2.78 -13.58
N GLY A 808 -0.32 -3.90 -13.33
CA GLY A 808 -0.37 -5.10 -14.19
C GLY A 808 -0.93 -6.28 -13.40
N PRO A 809 -0.97 -7.50 -13.96
CA PRO A 809 -1.47 -8.68 -13.27
C PRO A 809 -0.59 -9.02 -12.05
N GLN A 810 -0.94 -8.48 -10.86
CA GLN A 810 -0.24 -8.71 -9.59
C GLN A 810 -0.07 -10.20 -9.30
N HIS A 811 -1.10 -10.98 -9.63
CA HIS A 811 -1.09 -12.41 -9.53
C HIS A 811 0.11 -13.04 -10.28
N LEU A 812 0.27 -12.68 -11.56
CA LEU A 812 1.39 -13.17 -12.37
C LEU A 812 2.74 -12.66 -11.86
N ALA A 813 2.80 -11.44 -11.35
CA ALA A 813 4.03 -10.86 -10.81
C ALA A 813 4.56 -11.62 -9.57
N ILE A 814 3.65 -12.15 -8.75
CA ILE A 814 4.01 -13.03 -7.63
C ILE A 814 4.45 -14.38 -8.20
N LEU A 815 3.65 -15.01 -9.06
CA LEU A 815 4.01 -16.30 -9.67
C LEU A 815 5.30 -16.27 -10.51
N SER A 816 5.77 -15.08 -10.91
CA SER A 816 6.99 -14.91 -11.69
C SER A 816 8.26 -14.69 -10.87
N GLN A 817 8.15 -14.64 -9.54
CA GLN A 817 9.34 -14.62 -8.69
C GLN A 817 10.15 -15.93 -8.86
N PRO A 818 11.47 -15.91 -8.64
CA PRO A 818 12.29 -17.12 -8.75
C PRO A 818 11.78 -18.24 -7.83
N PRO A 819 12.00 -19.52 -8.18
CA PRO A 819 11.67 -20.64 -7.31
C PRO A 819 12.27 -20.48 -5.91
N ASN A 820 11.58 -20.99 -4.88
CA ASN A 820 12.01 -20.95 -3.47
C ASN A 820 12.21 -19.54 -2.88
N THR A 821 11.65 -18.48 -3.50
CA THR A 821 11.69 -17.12 -2.94
C THR A 821 10.38 -16.70 -2.28
N ILE A 822 9.26 -17.34 -2.64
CA ILE A 822 7.96 -17.12 -2.01
C ILE A 822 7.80 -18.11 -0.86
N THR A 823 7.80 -17.57 0.36
CA THR A 823 7.66 -18.36 1.58
C THR A 823 6.26 -18.18 2.19
N SER A 824 6.03 -18.76 3.37
CA SER A 824 4.82 -18.49 4.16
C SER A 824 4.69 -17.02 4.57
N PHE A 825 5.81 -16.29 4.64
CA PHE A 825 5.84 -14.88 5.01
C PHE A 825 6.33 -14.02 3.84
N MET A 826 5.52 -13.04 3.45
CA MET A 826 5.84 -12.10 2.37
C MET A 826 5.65 -10.66 2.84
N ARG A 827 6.62 -9.77 2.56
CA ARG A 827 6.48 -8.33 2.83
C ARG A 827 6.47 -7.53 1.54
N ILE A 828 5.48 -6.66 1.39
CA ILE A 828 5.27 -5.92 0.14
C ILE A 828 5.00 -4.45 0.45
N THR A 829 5.71 -3.56 -0.24
CA THR A 829 5.43 -2.13 -0.15
C THR A 829 4.16 -1.77 -0.93
N VAL A 830 3.14 -1.28 -0.24
CA VAL A 830 1.97 -0.62 -0.84
C VAL A 830 2.30 0.86 -0.99
N GLN A 831 2.47 1.28 -2.24
CA GLN A 831 2.74 2.68 -2.54
C GLN A 831 1.52 3.55 -2.24
N GLY A 832 1.73 4.75 -1.72
CA GLY A 832 0.61 5.62 -1.38
C GLY A 832 -0.28 5.98 -2.59
N GLU A 833 0.27 6.11 -3.79
CA GLU A 833 -0.52 6.29 -5.03
C GLU A 833 -1.39 5.09 -5.41
N VAL A 834 -0.96 3.88 -5.02
CA VAL A 834 -1.69 2.62 -5.24
C VAL A 834 -2.68 2.37 -4.10
N MET A 835 -2.47 2.96 -2.92
CA MET A 835 -3.30 2.77 -1.74
C MET A 835 -4.77 3.08 -2.06
N THR A 836 -5.06 4.24 -2.64
CA THR A 836 -6.42 4.60 -3.07
C THR A 836 -6.98 3.65 -4.14
N GLN A 837 -6.14 3.16 -5.06
CA GLN A 837 -6.57 2.25 -6.11
C GLN A 837 -6.90 0.85 -5.57
N SER A 838 -6.08 0.33 -4.65
CA SER A 838 -6.20 -1.05 -4.14
C SER A 838 -7.13 -1.16 -2.93
N PHE A 839 -7.20 -0.13 -2.08
CA PHE A 839 -8.05 -0.17 -0.89
C PHE A 839 -8.85 1.11 -0.66
N GLY A 840 -9.13 1.89 -1.71
CA GLY A 840 -10.03 3.04 -1.64
C GLY A 840 -11.52 2.67 -1.63
N LEU A 841 -11.89 1.48 -2.11
CA LEU A 841 -13.26 0.94 -2.02
C LEU A 841 -13.19 -0.47 -1.43
N ALA A 842 -14.15 -0.82 -0.55
CA ALA A 842 -14.16 -2.10 0.18
C ALA A 842 -14.10 -3.33 -0.74
N GLU A 843 -14.87 -3.35 -1.82
CA GLU A 843 -14.92 -4.46 -2.78
C GLU A 843 -13.62 -4.61 -3.59
N ILE A 844 -12.85 -3.51 -3.76
CA ILE A 844 -11.54 -3.54 -4.42
C ILE A 844 -10.46 -4.00 -3.44
N ALA A 845 -10.54 -3.58 -2.17
CA ALA A 845 -9.69 -4.09 -1.09
C ALA A 845 -9.82 -5.61 -0.97
N TYR A 846 -11.06 -6.10 -0.96
CA TYR A 846 -11.36 -7.54 -0.99
C TYR A 846 -10.66 -8.23 -2.16
N LYS A 847 -10.82 -7.70 -3.38
CA LYS A 847 -10.22 -8.33 -4.57
C LYS A 847 -8.70 -8.33 -4.53
N THR A 848 -8.11 -7.27 -4.01
CA THR A 848 -6.66 -7.16 -3.83
C THR A 848 -6.14 -8.27 -2.89
N TRP A 849 -6.79 -8.47 -1.74
CA TRP A 849 -6.42 -9.53 -0.81
C TRP A 849 -6.66 -10.93 -1.38
N GLU A 850 -7.73 -11.12 -2.16
CA GLU A 850 -7.99 -12.38 -2.83
C GLU A 850 -6.86 -12.75 -3.81
N ILE A 851 -6.41 -11.80 -4.62
CA ILE A 851 -5.30 -11.97 -5.57
C ILE A 851 -4.01 -12.35 -4.83
N TYR A 852 -3.68 -11.65 -3.74
CA TYR A 852 -2.51 -11.98 -2.93
C TYR A 852 -2.61 -13.39 -2.33
N THR A 853 -3.79 -13.74 -1.83
CA THR A 853 -4.03 -15.05 -1.21
C THR A 853 -3.88 -16.18 -2.22
N SER A 854 -4.53 -16.07 -3.38
CA SER A 854 -4.48 -17.09 -4.43
C SER A 854 -3.10 -17.25 -5.05
N ALA A 855 -2.38 -16.13 -5.27
CA ALA A 855 -1.06 -16.15 -5.90
C ALA A 855 -0.01 -16.81 -5.00
N VAL A 856 0.01 -16.46 -3.70
CA VAL A 856 0.95 -17.06 -2.75
C VAL A 856 0.64 -18.54 -2.52
N LEU A 857 -0.65 -18.90 -2.39
CA LEU A 857 -1.06 -20.30 -2.29
C LEU A 857 -0.58 -21.12 -3.50
N THR A 858 -0.83 -20.62 -4.71
CA THR A 858 -0.41 -21.27 -5.96
C THR A 858 1.12 -21.41 -6.04
N ALA A 859 1.86 -20.34 -5.75
CA ALA A 859 3.33 -20.35 -5.77
C ALA A 859 3.92 -21.38 -4.81
N ARG A 860 3.35 -21.50 -3.60
CA ARG A 860 3.82 -22.45 -2.59
C ARG A 860 3.51 -23.90 -2.94
N CYS A 861 2.35 -24.19 -3.52
CA CYS A 861 2.02 -25.54 -4.02
C CYS A 861 3.02 -26.01 -5.08
N SER A 862 3.39 -25.15 -6.02
CA SER A 862 4.37 -25.48 -7.07
C SER A 862 5.79 -25.74 -6.53
N VAL A 863 6.13 -25.25 -5.33
CA VAL A 863 7.41 -25.57 -4.65
C VAL A 863 7.37 -26.96 -4.00
N LEU A 864 6.23 -27.34 -3.39
CA LEU A 864 6.07 -28.69 -2.84
C LEU A 864 6.20 -29.78 -3.92
N ASP A 865 5.74 -29.50 -5.15
CA ASP A 865 5.94 -30.38 -6.29
C ASP A 865 7.44 -30.59 -6.60
N LEU A 866 8.27 -29.55 -6.44
CA LEU A 866 9.73 -29.64 -6.65
C LEU A 866 10.40 -30.48 -5.55
N GLU A 867 10.11 -30.21 -4.28
CA GLU A 867 10.76 -30.87 -3.13
C GLU A 867 10.48 -32.38 -3.11
N ASN A 868 9.21 -32.79 -3.27
CA ASN A 868 8.83 -34.21 -3.31
C ASN A 868 9.51 -34.95 -4.47
N THR A 869 9.73 -34.28 -5.61
CA THR A 869 10.43 -34.89 -6.75
C THR A 869 11.93 -35.02 -6.52
N CYS A 870 12.55 -34.14 -5.72
CA CYS A 870 13.97 -34.24 -5.35
C CYS A 870 14.23 -35.37 -4.34
N GLU A 871 13.36 -35.58 -3.35
CA GLU A 871 13.51 -36.70 -2.39
C GLU A 871 13.33 -38.07 -3.07
N GLU A 872 12.38 -38.21 -4.00
CA GLU A 872 12.25 -39.42 -4.82
C GLU A 872 13.50 -39.67 -5.69
N PHE A 873 14.16 -38.60 -6.16
CA PHE A 873 15.40 -38.66 -6.93
C PHE A 873 16.57 -39.19 -6.09
N ASP A 874 16.79 -38.65 -4.89
CA ASP A 874 17.85 -39.12 -3.96
C ASP A 874 17.65 -40.59 -3.55
N HIS A 875 16.41 -41.05 -3.46
CA HIS A 875 16.08 -42.45 -3.20
C HIS A 875 16.29 -43.37 -4.40
N LEU A 876 16.14 -42.88 -5.64
CA LEU A 876 16.37 -43.64 -6.88
C LEU A 876 17.85 -43.68 -7.28
N GLU A 877 18.60 -42.57 -7.11
CA GLU A 877 20.07 -42.55 -7.31
C GLU A 877 20.78 -43.50 -6.35
N ASN A 878 20.34 -43.57 -5.09
CA ASN A 878 20.91 -44.51 -4.11
C ASN A 878 20.60 -45.99 -4.42
N LYS A 879 19.57 -46.29 -5.23
CA LYS A 879 19.27 -47.66 -5.67
C LYS A 879 19.99 -48.06 -6.97
N ASN A 880 20.39 -47.09 -7.80
CA ASN A 880 20.96 -47.33 -9.12
C ASN A 880 22.44 -46.94 -9.26
N LYS A 881 23.19 -46.74 -8.15
CA LYS A 881 24.66 -46.60 -8.23
C LYS A 881 25.27 -47.81 -8.95
N PRO A 882 25.78 -47.66 -10.18
CA PRO A 882 26.66 -48.67 -10.73
C PRO A 882 27.96 -48.59 -9.92
N ILE A 883 28.57 -49.73 -9.63
CA ILE A 883 29.94 -49.79 -9.12
C ILE A 883 30.83 -49.31 -10.28
N ILE A 884 31.14 -48.02 -10.34
CA ILE A 884 31.99 -47.44 -11.38
C ILE A 884 33.44 -47.54 -10.90
N ASN A 885 34.20 -48.41 -11.58
CA ASN A 885 35.66 -48.43 -11.53
C ASN A 885 36.21 -47.13 -12.14
N GLU A 886 37.20 -46.55 -11.47
CA GLU A 886 37.88 -45.30 -11.81
C GLU A 886 38.63 -45.38 -13.16
N THR A 887 37.97 -45.10 -14.29
CA THR A 887 38.61 -44.59 -15.52
C THR A 887 37.54 -44.19 -16.55
N THR A 888 37.00 -42.97 -16.49
CA THR A 888 36.36 -42.31 -17.65
C THR A 888 36.39 -40.79 -17.47
N ASP A 889 36.62 -40.09 -18.58
CA ASP A 889 36.85 -38.65 -18.70
C ASP A 889 35.74 -37.76 -18.12
N LYS A 890 36.16 -36.63 -17.54
CA LYS A 890 35.33 -35.65 -16.81
C LYS A 890 34.56 -34.65 -17.70
N SER A 891 34.46 -34.86 -19.01
CA SER A 891 33.85 -33.88 -19.93
C SER A 891 32.37 -34.13 -20.27
N ASP A 892 31.80 -35.31 -19.98
CA ASP A 892 30.45 -35.69 -20.47
C ASP A 892 29.35 -35.74 -19.37
N LEU A 893 29.65 -35.30 -18.15
CA LEU A 893 28.75 -35.45 -16.98
C LEU A 893 27.75 -34.31 -16.75
N ASN A 894 27.84 -33.18 -17.47
CA ASN A 894 26.94 -32.04 -17.26
C ASN A 894 25.69 -32.05 -18.17
N ASP A 895 25.73 -32.68 -19.35
CA ASP A 895 24.62 -32.66 -20.32
C ASP A 895 23.53 -33.72 -20.05
N THR A 896 23.87 -34.78 -19.31
CA THR A 896 22.94 -35.88 -19.02
C THR A 896 21.98 -35.53 -17.88
N ASN A 897 22.43 -34.92 -16.79
CA ASN A 897 21.57 -34.60 -15.65
C ASN A 897 20.47 -33.56 -15.96
N GLN A 898 20.73 -32.60 -16.85
CA GLN A 898 19.70 -31.63 -17.28
C GLN A 898 18.61 -32.25 -18.15
N ASN A 899 18.97 -33.12 -19.11
CA ASN A 899 17.99 -33.80 -19.97
C ASN A 899 17.08 -34.78 -19.20
N TYR A 900 17.58 -35.37 -18.11
CA TYR A 900 16.77 -36.20 -17.22
C TYR A 900 15.82 -35.37 -16.35
N LEU A 901 16.27 -34.22 -15.81
CA LEU A 901 15.41 -33.30 -15.07
C LEU A 901 14.23 -32.80 -15.92
N TYR A 902 14.46 -32.45 -17.19
CA TYR A 902 13.41 -32.04 -18.14
C TYR A 902 12.37 -33.13 -18.41
N LYS A 903 12.77 -34.41 -18.47
CA LYS A 903 11.84 -35.54 -18.66
C LYS A 903 11.02 -35.82 -17.39
N TYR A 904 11.55 -35.53 -16.20
CA TYR A 904 10.86 -35.77 -14.92
C TYR A 904 9.97 -34.61 -14.46
N LEU A 905 10.30 -33.36 -14.79
CA LEU A 905 9.44 -32.17 -14.58
C LEU A 905 8.11 -32.23 -15.37
N SER A 906 8.01 -33.13 -16.35
CA SER A 906 6.75 -33.45 -17.04
C SER A 906 5.68 -34.06 -16.11
N LYS A 907 6.05 -34.47 -14.88
CA LYS A 907 5.15 -35.06 -13.86
C LYS A 907 4.58 -34.06 -12.85
N MET A 908 4.91 -32.76 -12.91
CA MET A 908 4.33 -31.77 -12.01
C MET A 908 2.80 -31.73 -12.13
N LYS A 909 2.11 -31.66 -10.99
CA LYS A 909 0.65 -31.73 -10.91
C LYS A 909 0.01 -30.38 -11.23
N PHE A 910 0.67 -29.27 -10.90
CA PHE A 910 0.11 -27.93 -11.09
C PHE A 910 1.19 -26.86 -11.35
N ASN A 911 1.03 -26.14 -12.46
CA ASN A 911 1.85 -25.00 -12.89
C ASN A 911 3.36 -25.33 -12.98
N LYS A 912 3.84 -25.60 -14.21
CA LYS A 912 5.26 -25.91 -14.46
C LYS A 912 6.12 -24.72 -14.04
N ASN A 913 6.81 -24.81 -12.90
CA ASN A 913 7.93 -23.92 -12.64
C ASN A 913 8.96 -24.18 -13.74
N VAL A 914 9.12 -23.22 -14.66
CA VAL A 914 9.97 -23.40 -15.82
C VAL A 914 11.42 -23.36 -15.36
N VAL A 915 12.11 -24.50 -15.49
CA VAL A 915 13.57 -24.53 -15.38
C VAL A 915 14.11 -23.66 -16.50
N VAL A 916 14.74 -22.56 -16.10
CA VAL A 916 15.34 -21.59 -17.03
C VAL A 916 16.55 -22.28 -17.66
N SER A 917 16.48 -22.49 -18.98
CA SER A 917 17.56 -23.13 -19.72
C SER A 917 18.85 -22.31 -19.63
N PRO A 918 20.04 -22.95 -19.71
CA PRO A 918 21.31 -22.22 -19.76
C PRO A 918 21.34 -21.18 -20.90
N LYS A 919 20.81 -21.54 -22.07
CA LYS A 919 20.66 -20.64 -23.23
C LYS A 919 19.89 -19.37 -22.88
N TRP A 920 18.74 -19.49 -22.20
CA TRP A 920 17.95 -18.32 -21.81
C TRP A 920 18.68 -17.41 -20.81
N ARG A 921 19.46 -17.99 -19.89
CA ARG A 921 20.30 -17.20 -18.97
C ARG A 921 21.41 -16.45 -19.71
N GLU A 922 22.06 -17.10 -20.67
CA GLU A 922 23.09 -16.45 -21.51
C GLU A 922 22.50 -15.29 -22.31
N LEU A 923 21.34 -15.49 -22.94
CA LEU A 923 20.63 -14.43 -23.65
C LEU A 923 20.25 -13.28 -22.71
N MET A 924 19.72 -13.58 -21.51
CA MET A 924 19.40 -12.54 -20.52
C MET A 924 20.62 -11.78 -20.02
N ASN A 925 21.75 -12.46 -19.77
CA ASN A 925 23.02 -11.82 -19.41
C ASN A 925 23.45 -10.83 -20.51
N LYS A 926 23.42 -11.27 -21.77
CA LYS A 926 23.78 -10.43 -22.91
C LYS A 926 22.83 -9.25 -23.09
N MET A 927 21.53 -9.48 -23.01
CA MET A 927 20.51 -8.41 -23.10
C MET A 927 20.66 -7.39 -21.96
N SER A 928 20.92 -7.87 -20.74
CA SER A 928 21.15 -7.04 -19.56
C SER A 928 22.37 -6.13 -19.76
N GLU A 929 23.50 -6.69 -20.22
CA GLU A 929 24.73 -5.93 -20.46
C GLU A 929 24.54 -4.84 -21.52
N VAL A 930 23.96 -5.20 -22.67
CA VAL A 930 23.72 -4.27 -23.79
C VAL A 930 22.73 -3.17 -23.38
N SER A 931 21.65 -3.55 -22.70
CA SER A 931 20.65 -2.59 -22.22
C SER A 931 21.23 -1.60 -21.22
N MET A 932 22.03 -2.08 -20.26
CA MET A 932 22.67 -1.24 -19.26
C MET A 932 23.68 -0.27 -19.89
N LYS A 933 24.50 -0.76 -20.82
CA LYS A 933 25.46 0.07 -21.53
C LYS A 933 24.78 1.21 -22.30
N GLU A 934 23.71 0.90 -23.03
CA GLU A 934 22.97 1.94 -23.76
C GLU A 934 22.27 2.93 -22.83
N TYR A 935 21.69 2.44 -21.72
CA TYR A 935 21.07 3.30 -20.71
C TYR A 935 22.10 4.27 -20.12
N ARG A 936 23.25 3.78 -19.67
CA ARG A 936 24.29 4.63 -19.06
C ARG A 936 24.97 5.57 -20.06
N ARG A 937 25.13 5.15 -21.32
CA ARG A 937 25.61 6.02 -22.41
C ARG A 937 24.74 7.26 -22.61
N ILE A 938 23.41 7.11 -22.47
CA ILE A 938 22.47 8.22 -22.64
C ILE A 938 22.30 9.03 -21.34
N VAL A 939 22.14 8.37 -20.20
CA VAL A 939 21.78 9.02 -18.94
C VAL A 939 23.00 9.60 -18.21
N PHE A 940 24.13 8.89 -18.22
CA PHE A 940 25.37 9.27 -17.53
C PHE A 940 26.49 9.69 -18.50
N GLY A 941 26.24 9.66 -19.82
CA GLY A 941 27.22 10.06 -20.83
C GLY A 941 28.42 9.11 -20.96
N GLU A 942 28.36 7.92 -20.37
CA GLU A 942 29.46 6.93 -20.42
C GLU A 942 29.77 6.55 -21.88
N ASP A 943 31.03 6.68 -22.30
CA ASP A 943 31.50 6.38 -23.67
C ASP A 943 30.77 7.14 -24.79
N ASN A 944 30.08 8.24 -24.49
CA ASN A 944 29.32 9.02 -25.48
C ASN A 944 30.15 10.17 -26.06
N LYS A 945 30.21 10.27 -27.39
CA LYS A 945 30.93 11.32 -28.12
C LYS A 945 30.01 12.44 -28.62
N ASP A 946 28.71 12.20 -28.68
CA ASP A 946 27.74 13.11 -29.30
C ASP A 946 27.23 14.16 -28.31
N PHE A 947 27.14 13.81 -27.02
CA PHE A 947 26.71 14.70 -25.94
C PHE A 947 27.23 14.23 -24.58
N THR A 948 27.36 15.15 -23.64
CA THR A 948 27.87 14.89 -22.28
C THR A 948 26.75 14.54 -21.30
N SER A 949 27.12 14.03 -20.11
CA SER A 949 26.16 13.86 -19.00
C SER A 949 25.47 15.18 -18.64
N ASP A 950 26.18 16.31 -18.72
CA ASP A 950 25.63 17.62 -18.39
C ASP A 950 24.61 18.08 -19.44
N ASP A 951 24.82 17.75 -20.72
CA ASP A 951 23.84 18.03 -21.78
C ASP A 951 22.53 17.29 -21.54
N PHE A 952 22.60 16.01 -21.14
CA PHE A 952 21.40 15.24 -20.79
C PHE A 952 20.71 15.80 -19.54
N VAL A 953 21.45 16.16 -18.50
CA VAL A 953 20.90 16.79 -17.28
C VAL A 953 20.23 18.12 -17.62
N ASN A 954 20.85 18.95 -18.46
CA ASN A 954 20.32 20.22 -18.92
C ASN A 954 19.06 20.03 -19.77
N TYR A 955 19.06 19.04 -20.67
CA TYR A 955 17.88 18.66 -21.45
C TYR A 955 16.74 18.23 -20.52
N PHE A 956 17.00 17.27 -19.63
CA PHE A 956 16.04 16.76 -18.64
C PHE A 956 15.40 17.88 -17.82
N ARG A 957 16.20 18.79 -17.25
CA ARG A 957 15.73 19.95 -16.47
C ARG A 957 14.98 20.99 -17.30
N SER A 958 15.19 21.00 -18.62
CA SER A 958 14.52 21.92 -19.54
C SER A 958 13.19 21.35 -20.02
N VAL A 959 13.10 20.08 -20.38
CA VAL A 959 11.86 19.53 -20.94
C VAL A 959 10.88 19.02 -19.89
N THR A 960 11.36 18.60 -18.72
CA THR A 960 10.51 18.10 -17.64
C THR A 960 10.19 19.20 -16.61
N PRO A 961 9.07 19.06 -15.87
CA PRO A 961 8.75 19.95 -14.75
C PRO A 961 9.54 19.59 -13.46
N GLU A 962 10.74 19.02 -13.53
CA GLU A 962 11.49 18.57 -12.35
C GLU A 962 11.76 19.69 -11.33
N LYS A 963 12.12 20.88 -11.82
CA LYS A 963 12.35 22.06 -10.97
C LYS A 963 11.05 22.47 -10.29
N GLU A 964 9.98 22.55 -11.07
CA GLU A 964 8.67 22.97 -10.62
C GLU A 964 8.06 21.98 -9.61
N ILE A 965 8.27 20.67 -9.80
CA ILE A 965 7.88 19.62 -8.84
C ILE A 965 8.53 19.85 -7.47
N SER A 966 9.78 20.31 -7.42
CA SER A 966 10.49 20.57 -6.16
C SER A 966 9.89 21.74 -5.36
N GLU A 967 9.20 22.65 -6.05
CA GLU A 967 8.50 23.80 -5.48
C GLU A 967 7.08 23.44 -5.02
N LEU A 968 6.55 22.28 -5.40
CA LEU A 968 5.21 21.85 -5.02
C LEU A 968 5.13 21.37 -3.56
N ASN A 969 3.98 21.64 -2.94
CA ASN A 969 3.61 21.18 -1.59
C ASN A 969 3.06 19.74 -1.61
N ILE A 970 3.80 18.83 -2.25
CA ILE A 970 3.33 17.48 -2.54
C ILE A 970 3.51 16.52 -1.35
N GLY A 971 4.61 16.63 -0.60
CA GLY A 971 4.93 15.75 0.52
C GLY A 971 5.87 16.42 1.53
N SER A 972 6.04 15.81 2.69
CA SER A 972 6.90 16.33 3.77
C SER A 972 8.38 16.34 3.39
N ARG A 973 8.81 15.38 2.56
CA ARG A 973 10.21 15.09 2.21
C ARG A 973 10.75 16.01 1.11
N PRO A 974 11.99 16.54 1.22
CA PRO A 974 12.64 17.29 0.13
C PRO A 974 12.89 16.42 -1.11
N SER A 975 12.90 17.02 -2.31
CA SER A 975 13.09 16.32 -3.59
C SER A 975 14.53 15.88 -3.89
N LYS A 976 15.54 16.52 -3.29
CA LYS A 976 16.98 16.25 -3.53
C LYS A 976 17.74 15.96 -2.23
N ARG A 977 18.81 15.14 -2.31
CA ARG A 977 19.75 14.90 -1.21
C ARG A 977 20.80 16.02 -1.10
N LYS A 978 21.33 16.51 -2.24
CA LYS A 978 22.28 17.63 -2.41
C LYS A 978 22.13 18.24 -3.83
N GLU A 979 22.76 19.39 -4.11
CA GLU A 979 22.90 19.88 -5.50
C GLU A 979 23.86 18.98 -6.29
N GLY A 980 23.47 18.53 -7.49
CA GLY A 980 24.28 17.63 -8.33
C GLY A 980 23.54 17.08 -9.56
N GLY A 981 24.14 16.07 -10.22
CA GLY A 981 23.59 15.35 -11.39
C GLY A 981 22.51 14.30 -11.05
N ILE A 982 22.17 13.40 -11.97
CA ILE A 982 21.10 12.39 -11.82
C ILE A 982 21.36 11.40 -10.66
N GLU A 983 22.62 11.16 -10.34
CA GLU A 983 23.03 10.34 -9.19
C GLU A 983 22.46 10.88 -7.87
N THR A 984 22.42 12.20 -7.73
CA THR A 984 21.88 12.89 -6.54
C THR A 984 20.36 13.02 -6.54
N LEU A 985 19.72 12.79 -7.70
CA LEU A 985 18.27 12.76 -7.84
C LEU A 985 17.75 11.40 -7.36
N ARG A 986 16.67 11.45 -6.57
CA ARG A 986 16.00 10.24 -6.09
C ARG A 986 15.15 9.59 -7.18
N ALA A 987 14.86 8.29 -7.02
CA ALA A 987 14.04 7.55 -7.97
C ALA A 987 12.62 8.12 -8.17
N ILE A 988 11.98 8.66 -7.12
CA ILE A 988 10.62 9.22 -7.23
C ILE A 988 10.60 10.45 -8.16
N PRO A 989 11.37 11.55 -7.92
CA PRO A 989 11.44 12.66 -8.87
C PRO A 989 11.88 12.25 -10.28
N TRP A 990 12.78 11.28 -10.41
CA TRP A 990 13.23 10.76 -11.70
C TRP A 990 12.08 10.16 -12.51
N VAL A 991 11.37 9.16 -11.97
CA VAL A 991 10.24 8.53 -12.64
C VAL A 991 9.10 9.53 -12.85
N PHE A 992 8.83 10.36 -11.84
CA PHE A 992 7.72 11.29 -11.87
C PHE A 992 7.88 12.38 -12.94
N ALA A 993 9.08 12.96 -13.09
CA ALA A 993 9.34 13.98 -14.10
C ALA A 993 9.12 13.48 -15.53
N TRP A 994 9.54 12.25 -15.85
CA TRP A 994 9.32 11.63 -17.16
C TRP A 994 7.87 11.15 -17.39
N THR A 995 7.16 10.85 -16.31
CA THR A 995 5.72 10.53 -16.36
C THR A 995 4.91 11.75 -16.77
N GLN A 996 5.28 12.94 -16.26
CA GLN A 996 4.57 14.19 -16.56
C GLN A 996 4.53 14.51 -18.06
N ILE A 997 5.63 14.23 -18.77
CA ILE A 997 5.76 14.57 -20.20
C ILE A 997 5.40 13.41 -21.14
N ARG A 998 4.76 12.35 -20.62
CA ARG A 998 4.32 11.18 -21.40
C ARG A 998 5.43 10.41 -22.11
N SER A 999 6.69 10.52 -21.65
CA SER A 999 7.79 9.74 -22.24
C SER A 999 8.03 8.42 -21.50
N HIS A 1000 7.86 8.38 -20.18
CA HIS A 1000 8.20 7.20 -19.35
C HIS A 1000 9.61 6.63 -19.56
N LEU A 1001 10.58 7.49 -19.93
CA LEU A 1001 11.95 7.12 -20.28
C LEU A 1001 12.59 6.07 -19.35
N PRO A 1002 12.47 6.14 -18.00
CA PRO A 1002 13.17 5.23 -17.09
C PRO A 1002 12.80 3.74 -17.23
N VAL A 1003 11.67 3.43 -17.88
CA VAL A 1003 11.16 2.05 -17.95
C VAL A 1003 11.64 1.30 -19.18
N TRP A 1004 11.77 1.99 -20.31
CA TRP A 1004 12.01 1.34 -21.61
C TRP A 1004 13.39 1.64 -22.19
N LEU A 1005 14.10 2.67 -21.71
CA LEU A 1005 15.40 3.05 -22.24
C LEU A 1005 16.41 1.88 -22.13
N GLY A 1006 17.08 1.59 -23.26
CA GLY A 1006 18.03 0.49 -23.40
C GLY A 1006 17.42 -0.83 -23.88
N LEU A 1007 16.08 -0.99 -23.86
CA LEU A 1007 15.43 -2.23 -24.29
C LEU A 1007 15.52 -2.44 -25.81
N SER A 1008 15.33 -1.38 -26.62
CA SER A 1008 15.47 -1.50 -28.08
C SER A 1008 16.87 -1.95 -28.49
N ALA A 1009 17.93 -1.39 -27.90
CA ALA A 1009 19.30 -1.81 -28.19
C ALA A 1009 19.55 -3.29 -27.88
N ALA A 1010 19.01 -3.79 -26.76
CA ALA A 1010 19.09 -5.21 -26.43
C ALA A 1010 18.34 -6.10 -27.44
N LEU A 1011 17.12 -5.71 -27.82
CA LEU A 1011 16.31 -6.47 -28.78
C LEU A 1011 16.86 -6.41 -30.22
N GLU A 1012 17.42 -5.29 -30.63
CA GLU A 1012 18.14 -5.15 -31.91
C GLU A 1012 19.36 -6.06 -31.96
N GLU A 1013 20.13 -6.15 -30.86
CA GLU A 1013 21.24 -7.08 -30.76
C GLU A 1013 20.77 -8.54 -30.83
N MET A 1014 19.65 -8.89 -30.18
CA MET A 1014 19.06 -10.24 -30.29
C MET A 1014 18.60 -10.54 -31.71
N LYS A 1015 18.07 -9.54 -32.42
CA LYS A 1015 17.69 -9.66 -33.84
C LYS A 1015 18.91 -9.82 -34.74
N ARG A 1016 20.02 -9.14 -34.45
CA ARG A 1016 21.28 -9.23 -35.21
C ARG A 1016 21.92 -10.62 -35.11
N ILE A 1017 21.76 -11.30 -33.98
CA ILE A 1017 22.27 -12.66 -33.77
C ILE A 1017 21.24 -13.76 -34.06
N ASP A 1018 20.08 -13.40 -34.64
CA ASP A 1018 18.98 -14.32 -34.99
C ASP A 1018 18.34 -15.08 -33.80
N GLU A 1019 18.36 -14.49 -32.61
CA GLU A 1019 17.80 -15.09 -31.38
C GLU A 1019 16.52 -14.39 -30.91
N LEU A 1020 15.94 -13.48 -31.72
CA LEU A 1020 14.69 -12.79 -31.38
C LEU A 1020 13.51 -13.77 -31.24
N GLY A 1021 13.53 -14.88 -31.99
CA GLY A 1021 12.55 -15.97 -31.88
C GLY A 1021 12.58 -16.62 -30.49
N GLU A 1022 13.76 -16.87 -29.93
CA GLU A 1022 13.90 -17.39 -28.56
C GLU A 1022 13.37 -16.41 -27.52
N ILE A 1023 13.56 -15.10 -27.70
CA ILE A 1023 12.98 -14.10 -26.79
C ILE A 1023 11.45 -14.17 -26.81
N ALA A 1024 10.85 -14.40 -27.99
CA ALA A 1024 9.41 -14.60 -28.10
C ALA A 1024 8.96 -15.91 -27.41
N ASP A 1025 9.74 -16.98 -27.51
CA ASP A 1025 9.47 -18.25 -26.81
C ASP A 1025 9.61 -18.09 -25.28
N MET A 1026 10.63 -17.37 -24.82
CA MET A 1026 10.80 -16.98 -23.43
C MET A 1026 9.59 -16.19 -22.91
N TYR A 1027 9.07 -15.23 -23.68
CA TYR A 1027 7.85 -14.49 -23.31
C TYR A 1027 6.62 -15.40 -23.16
N GLN A 1028 6.46 -16.42 -24.02
CA GLN A 1028 5.33 -17.34 -23.96
C GLN A 1028 5.43 -18.33 -22.80
N GLN A 1029 6.64 -18.83 -22.53
CA GLN A 1029 6.85 -19.96 -21.63
C GLN A 1029 7.30 -19.53 -20.23
N TRP A 1030 8.08 -18.46 -20.08
CA TRP A 1030 8.68 -18.07 -18.81
C TRP A 1030 7.90 -16.95 -18.12
N PRO A 1031 7.26 -17.19 -16.94
CA PRO A 1031 6.45 -16.18 -16.25
C PRO A 1031 7.17 -14.87 -15.93
N PHE A 1032 8.47 -14.91 -15.67
CA PHE A 1032 9.31 -13.71 -15.47
C PHE A 1032 9.31 -12.81 -16.70
N MET A 1033 9.60 -13.36 -17.87
CA MET A 1033 9.64 -12.61 -19.13
C MET A 1033 8.25 -12.12 -19.54
N LYS A 1034 7.22 -12.94 -19.33
CA LYS A 1034 5.83 -12.53 -19.53
C LYS A 1034 5.45 -11.36 -18.65
N SER A 1035 5.76 -11.43 -17.35
CA SER A 1035 5.50 -10.35 -16.39
C SER A 1035 6.26 -9.08 -16.75
N PHE A 1036 7.53 -9.20 -17.15
CA PHE A 1036 8.36 -8.08 -17.57
C PHE A 1036 7.80 -7.36 -18.80
N PHE A 1037 7.54 -8.10 -19.90
CA PHE A 1037 7.03 -7.51 -21.12
C PHE A 1037 5.60 -6.98 -20.98
N ASN A 1038 4.72 -7.62 -20.19
CA ASN A 1038 3.39 -7.08 -19.92
C ASN A 1038 3.46 -5.73 -19.19
N LEU A 1039 4.39 -5.59 -18.23
CA LEU A 1039 4.63 -4.33 -17.54
C LEU A 1039 5.15 -3.25 -18.50
N VAL A 1040 6.13 -3.60 -19.35
CA VAL A 1040 6.66 -2.68 -20.36
C VAL A 1040 5.57 -2.28 -21.37
N SER A 1041 4.79 -3.24 -21.89
CA SER A 1041 3.69 -2.99 -22.83
C SER A 1041 2.64 -2.05 -22.23
N MET A 1042 2.25 -2.26 -20.97
CA MET A 1042 1.34 -1.37 -20.24
C MET A 1042 1.91 0.06 -20.08
N ILE A 1043 3.23 0.21 -19.87
CA ILE A 1043 3.87 1.53 -19.78
C ILE A 1043 3.98 2.20 -21.14
N LEU A 1044 4.37 1.46 -22.17
CA LEU A 1044 4.42 1.98 -23.55
C LEU A 1044 3.04 2.47 -24.00
N LEU A 1045 1.95 1.81 -23.61
CA LEU A 1045 0.59 2.28 -23.86
C LEU A 1045 0.32 3.67 -23.26
N LYS A 1046 0.95 4.03 -22.14
CA LYS A 1046 0.81 5.35 -21.50
C LYS A 1046 1.66 6.44 -22.13
N THR A 1047 2.67 6.05 -22.92
CA THR A 1047 3.53 6.99 -23.63
C THR A 1047 2.78 7.67 -24.77
N ASP A 1048 3.20 8.89 -25.09
CA ASP A 1048 2.67 9.64 -26.23
C ASP A 1048 3.83 10.39 -26.89
N VAL A 1049 4.21 9.93 -28.08
CA VAL A 1049 5.36 10.48 -28.82
C VAL A 1049 5.08 11.92 -29.27
N HIS A 1050 3.84 12.23 -29.64
CA HIS A 1050 3.47 13.54 -30.16
C HIS A 1050 3.50 14.61 -29.07
N ILE A 1051 2.92 14.30 -27.90
CA ILE A 1051 2.99 15.15 -26.72
C ILE A 1051 4.44 15.32 -26.28
N PHE A 1052 5.22 14.23 -26.16
CA PHE A 1052 6.63 14.30 -25.76
C PHE A 1052 7.46 15.19 -26.70
N GLN A 1053 7.28 15.04 -28.02
CA GLN A 1053 7.95 15.87 -29.01
C GLN A 1053 7.57 17.35 -28.88
N LEU A 1054 6.32 17.66 -28.53
CA LEU A 1054 5.88 19.04 -28.29
C LEU A 1054 6.57 19.65 -27.06
N TYR A 1055 6.68 18.92 -25.94
CA TYR A 1055 7.49 19.35 -24.79
C TYR A 1055 8.93 19.67 -25.21
N SER A 1056 9.55 18.76 -25.97
CA SER A 1056 10.93 18.93 -26.42
C SER A 1056 11.10 20.12 -27.37
N LYS A 1057 10.21 20.30 -28.34
CA LYS A 1057 10.28 21.39 -29.32
C LYS A 1057 10.04 22.75 -28.68
N THR A 1058 9.14 22.83 -27.70
CA THR A 1058 8.74 24.10 -27.07
C THR A 1058 9.67 24.51 -25.93
N LEU A 1059 10.20 23.55 -25.15
CA LEU A 1059 10.93 23.85 -23.91
C LEU A 1059 12.44 23.58 -23.97
N ALA A 1060 12.92 22.73 -24.88
CA ALA A 1060 14.35 22.45 -24.98
C ALA A 1060 15.10 23.59 -25.70
N PRO A 1061 16.32 23.94 -25.23
CA PRO A 1061 17.24 24.79 -25.98
C PRO A 1061 17.51 24.23 -27.38
N GLU A 1062 17.69 25.09 -28.38
CA GLU A 1062 17.88 24.69 -29.79
C GLU A 1062 19.02 23.68 -29.97
N ASN A 1063 20.13 23.87 -29.24
CA ASN A 1063 21.28 22.96 -29.28
C ASN A 1063 20.99 21.56 -28.71
N LEU A 1064 19.95 21.39 -27.89
CA LEU A 1064 19.57 20.11 -27.25
C LEU A 1064 18.32 19.45 -27.86
N GLN A 1065 17.68 20.07 -28.86
CA GLN A 1065 16.48 19.49 -29.49
C GLN A 1065 16.76 18.16 -30.20
N HIS A 1066 17.99 17.93 -30.67
CA HIS A 1066 18.41 16.67 -31.28
C HIS A 1066 18.25 15.47 -30.32
N LEU A 1067 18.43 15.67 -29.00
CA LEU A 1067 18.19 14.63 -27.99
C LEU A 1067 16.73 14.21 -27.95
N GLY A 1068 15.80 15.15 -28.06
CA GLY A 1068 14.37 14.84 -28.13
C GLY A 1068 14.00 13.99 -29.34
N ASN A 1069 14.59 14.28 -30.49
CA ASN A 1069 14.41 13.48 -31.70
C ASN A 1069 14.97 12.07 -31.55
N LEU A 1070 16.19 11.95 -31.00
CA LEU A 1070 16.82 10.67 -30.71
C LEU A 1070 15.97 9.81 -29.76
N LEU A 1071 15.52 10.38 -28.65
CA LEU A 1071 14.70 9.68 -27.66
C LEU A 1071 13.33 9.28 -28.21
N SER A 1072 12.71 10.15 -29.02
CA SER A 1072 11.44 9.85 -29.68
C SER A 1072 11.56 8.71 -30.68
N GLN A 1073 12.66 8.67 -31.44
CA GLN A 1073 12.93 7.56 -32.37
C GLN A 1073 13.13 6.25 -31.60
N LYS A 1074 13.95 6.26 -30.54
CA LYS A 1074 14.16 5.08 -29.68
C LYS A 1074 12.87 4.58 -29.03
N LEU A 1075 11.95 5.47 -28.64
CA LEU A 1075 10.64 5.09 -28.13
C LEU A 1075 9.82 4.35 -29.20
N LYS A 1076 9.77 4.86 -30.44
CA LYS A 1076 9.09 4.18 -31.56
C LYS A 1076 9.70 2.81 -31.85
N ASP A 1077 11.03 2.72 -31.88
CA ASP A 1077 11.75 1.48 -32.14
C ASP A 1077 11.50 0.45 -31.03
N THR A 1078 11.52 0.90 -29.77
CA THR A 1078 11.20 0.04 -28.62
C THR A 1078 9.78 -0.49 -28.70
N THR A 1079 8.78 0.36 -28.98
CA THR A 1079 7.39 -0.06 -29.13
C THR A 1079 7.22 -1.11 -30.22
N LYS A 1080 7.85 -0.90 -31.39
CA LYS A 1080 7.81 -1.85 -32.50
C LYS A 1080 8.42 -3.21 -32.13
N LEU A 1081 9.61 -3.20 -31.53
CA LEU A 1081 10.33 -4.43 -31.16
C LEU A 1081 9.62 -5.20 -30.03
N VAL A 1082 9.04 -4.50 -29.05
CA VAL A 1082 8.25 -5.13 -28.00
C VAL A 1082 7.02 -5.82 -28.59
N MET A 1083 6.29 -5.16 -29.50
CA MET A 1083 5.14 -5.77 -30.19
C MET A 1083 5.54 -6.96 -31.08
N GLU A 1084 6.74 -6.93 -31.68
CA GLU A 1084 7.29 -8.06 -32.44
C GLU A 1084 7.55 -9.28 -31.55
N VAL A 1085 8.13 -9.08 -30.36
CA VAL A 1085 8.38 -10.14 -29.37
C VAL A 1085 7.08 -10.68 -28.76
N THR A 1086 6.17 -9.79 -28.34
CA THR A 1086 4.92 -10.19 -27.67
C THR A 1086 3.87 -10.72 -28.63
N LYS A 1087 4.04 -10.46 -29.94
CA LYS A 1087 3.07 -10.74 -31.02
C LYS A 1087 1.72 -10.04 -30.81
N GLU A 1088 1.72 -8.95 -30.04
CA GLU A 1088 0.54 -8.11 -29.81
C GLU A 1088 0.23 -7.28 -31.06
N LYS A 1089 -1.06 -7.15 -31.43
CA LYS A 1089 -1.49 -6.26 -32.53
C LYS A 1089 -1.62 -4.82 -32.04
N GLN A 1090 -2.03 -4.67 -30.79
CA GLN A 1090 -2.06 -3.41 -30.06
C GLN A 1090 -1.47 -3.67 -28.68
N LEU A 1091 -0.78 -2.68 -28.14
CA LEU A 1091 -0.19 -2.77 -26.81
C LEU A 1091 -1.25 -3.20 -25.78
N LEU A 1092 -0.88 -4.16 -24.94
CA LEU A 1092 -1.69 -4.71 -23.86
C LEU A 1092 -2.97 -5.42 -24.35
N ASP A 1093 -2.91 -6.08 -25.52
CA ASP A 1093 -3.98 -6.98 -26.00
C ASP A 1093 -4.28 -8.12 -25.00
N SER A 1094 -3.26 -8.51 -24.23
CA SER A 1094 -3.37 -9.51 -23.17
C SER A 1094 -4.24 -9.09 -21.97
N ASP A 1095 -4.45 -7.79 -21.76
CA ASP A 1095 -5.30 -7.23 -20.69
C ASP A 1095 -6.13 -6.04 -21.21
N CYS A 1096 -7.17 -6.37 -21.97
CA CYS A 1096 -8.11 -5.41 -22.53
C CYS A 1096 -8.81 -4.54 -21.48
N VAL A 1097 -8.94 -5.03 -20.23
CA VAL A 1097 -9.59 -4.32 -19.13
C VAL A 1097 -8.72 -3.14 -18.69
N THR A 1098 -7.46 -3.42 -18.38
CA THR A 1098 -6.49 -2.39 -17.99
C THR A 1098 -6.24 -1.43 -19.14
N ARG A 1099 -6.15 -1.94 -20.38
CA ARG A 1099 -6.00 -1.09 -21.57
C ARG A 1099 -7.10 -0.05 -21.68
N ARG A 1100 -8.37 -0.47 -21.59
CA ARG A 1100 -9.51 0.46 -21.63
C ARG A 1100 -9.45 1.47 -20.49
N ALA A 1101 -9.17 1.04 -19.26
CA ALA A 1101 -9.07 1.93 -18.10
C ALA A 1101 -8.02 3.03 -18.30
N ILE A 1102 -6.91 2.72 -18.99
CA ILE A 1102 -5.87 3.69 -19.34
C ILE A 1102 -6.37 4.64 -20.44
N LEU A 1103 -6.92 4.12 -21.54
CA LEU A 1103 -7.37 4.91 -22.68
C LEU A 1103 -8.49 5.91 -22.33
N LEU A 1104 -9.40 5.54 -21.42
CA LEU A 1104 -10.48 6.42 -20.92
C LEU A 1104 -9.98 7.74 -20.32
N ARG A 1105 -8.71 7.81 -19.93
CA ARG A 1105 -8.13 8.99 -19.28
C ARG A 1105 -7.50 9.96 -20.27
N PHE A 1106 -7.18 9.51 -21.48
CA PHE A 1106 -6.33 10.29 -22.40
C PHE A 1106 -7.00 11.56 -22.90
N ALA A 1107 -8.31 11.52 -23.15
CA ALA A 1107 -9.09 12.71 -23.53
C ALA A 1107 -9.09 13.78 -22.42
N TRP A 1108 -8.98 13.37 -21.16
CA TRP A 1108 -8.90 14.31 -20.04
C TRP A 1108 -7.47 14.82 -19.80
N LEU A 1109 -6.48 13.99 -20.10
CA LEU A 1109 -5.08 14.27 -19.81
C LEU A 1109 -4.38 15.10 -20.88
N ALA A 1110 -4.70 14.92 -22.17
CA ALA A 1110 -4.03 15.65 -23.24
C ALA A 1110 -4.13 17.19 -23.05
N PRO A 1111 -5.29 17.78 -22.71
CA PRO A 1111 -5.39 19.22 -22.45
C PRO A 1111 -4.60 19.64 -21.21
N CYS A 1112 -4.54 18.80 -20.16
CA CYS A 1112 -3.70 19.06 -18.99
C CYS A 1112 -2.21 19.09 -19.35
N ASN A 1113 -1.75 18.17 -20.21
CA ASN A 1113 -0.38 18.16 -20.73
C ASN A 1113 -0.07 19.42 -21.54
N LEU A 1114 -0.99 19.89 -22.38
CA LEU A 1114 -0.77 21.09 -23.19
C LEU A 1114 -0.79 22.37 -22.35
N VAL A 1115 -1.70 22.48 -21.39
CA VAL A 1115 -1.69 23.59 -20.41
C VAL A 1115 -0.38 23.60 -19.64
N GLN A 1116 0.14 22.44 -19.22
CA GLN A 1116 1.43 22.34 -18.54
C GLN A 1116 2.58 22.91 -19.38
N ILE A 1117 2.68 22.56 -20.68
CA ILE A 1117 3.70 23.08 -21.59
C ILE A 1117 3.65 24.60 -21.62
N GLU A 1118 2.44 25.16 -21.83
CA GLU A 1118 2.27 26.61 -21.97
C GLU A 1118 2.55 27.34 -20.66
N CYS A 1119 2.11 26.80 -19.52
CA CYS A 1119 2.40 27.38 -18.21
C CYS A 1119 3.91 27.39 -17.92
N ILE A 1120 4.64 26.31 -18.21
CA ILE A 1120 6.09 26.26 -18.02
C ILE A 1120 6.78 27.30 -18.93
N ASN A 1121 6.39 27.36 -20.20
CA ASN A 1121 6.92 28.30 -21.19
C ASN A 1121 6.73 29.76 -20.74
N ARG A 1122 5.50 30.14 -20.35
CA ARG A 1122 5.17 31.49 -19.87
C ARG A 1122 5.92 31.83 -18.58
N ARG A 1123 5.91 30.91 -17.60
CA ARG A 1123 6.60 31.10 -16.32
C ARG A 1123 8.09 31.37 -16.53
N ARG A 1124 8.77 30.55 -17.35
CA ARG A 1124 10.21 30.69 -17.60
C ARG A 1124 10.55 31.97 -18.36
N LYS A 1125 9.73 32.39 -19.33
CA LYS A 1125 9.90 33.69 -20.03
C LYS A 1125 9.77 34.87 -19.07
N LEU A 1126 8.77 34.84 -18.18
CA LEU A 1126 8.56 35.89 -17.17
C LEU A 1126 9.73 35.98 -16.18
N CYS A 1127 10.27 34.83 -15.75
CA CYS A 1127 11.46 34.80 -14.87
C CYS A 1127 12.72 35.37 -15.53
N ILE A 1128 12.90 35.20 -16.85
CA ILE A 1128 14.06 35.74 -17.58
C ILE A 1128 13.94 37.26 -17.76
N SER A 1129 12.72 37.79 -17.92
CA SER A 1129 12.52 39.21 -18.20
C SER A 1129 12.87 40.18 -17.06
N ASN A 1130 13.09 39.72 -15.82
CA ASN A 1130 13.65 40.40 -14.61
C ASN A 1130 13.23 41.85 -14.24
N SER A 1131 12.47 42.57 -15.06
CA SER A 1131 11.97 43.92 -14.80
C SER A 1131 10.49 43.85 -14.47
N ASN A 1132 10.12 44.17 -13.22
CA ASN A 1132 8.75 44.33 -12.68
C ASN A 1132 8.10 43.12 -11.96
N ILE A 1133 8.86 42.23 -11.29
CA ILE A 1133 8.24 41.22 -10.38
C ILE A 1133 7.46 41.89 -9.22
N GLN A 1134 7.73 43.17 -8.91
CA GLN A 1134 7.01 43.95 -7.89
C GLN A 1134 5.68 44.55 -8.38
N ASP A 1135 5.35 44.47 -9.68
CA ASP A 1135 4.06 44.93 -10.19
C ASP A 1135 2.93 43.96 -9.78
N PRO A 1136 1.88 44.41 -9.07
CA PRO A 1136 0.80 43.55 -8.60
C PRO A 1136 0.10 42.76 -9.71
N LYS A 1137 0.01 43.30 -10.93
CA LYS A 1137 -0.61 42.60 -12.07
C LYS A 1137 0.26 41.45 -12.56
N THR A 1138 1.57 41.69 -12.70
CA THR A 1138 2.54 40.67 -13.07
C THR A 1138 2.61 39.55 -12.04
N GLN A 1139 2.52 39.90 -10.75
CA GLN A 1139 2.47 38.93 -9.65
C GLN A 1139 1.19 38.08 -9.67
N LEU A 1140 0.02 38.69 -9.90
CA LEU A 1140 -1.26 37.98 -10.01
C LEU A 1140 -1.27 37.03 -11.22
N GLU A 1141 -0.73 37.46 -12.36
CA GLU A 1141 -0.60 36.60 -13.54
C GLU A 1141 0.34 35.41 -13.31
N LEU A 1142 1.47 35.63 -12.63
CA LEU A 1142 2.37 34.55 -12.24
C LEU A 1142 1.68 33.56 -11.30
N GLU A 1143 0.92 34.05 -10.31
CA GLU A 1143 0.17 33.19 -9.38
C GLU A 1143 -0.85 32.30 -10.10
N LYS A 1144 -1.61 32.84 -11.06
CA LYS A 1144 -2.54 32.06 -11.89
C LYS A 1144 -1.82 30.99 -12.70
N ILE A 1145 -0.72 31.35 -13.37
CA ILE A 1145 0.08 30.43 -14.17
C ILE A 1145 0.65 29.31 -13.29
N GLU A 1146 1.17 29.66 -12.12
CA GLU A 1146 1.64 28.69 -11.16
C GLU A 1146 0.51 27.76 -10.75
N ASN A 1147 -0.63 28.27 -10.32
CA ASN A 1147 -1.76 27.44 -9.89
C ASN A 1147 -2.21 26.48 -11.00
N ALA A 1148 -2.37 26.96 -12.24
CA ALA A 1148 -2.68 26.10 -13.38
C ALA A 1148 -1.62 25.01 -13.59
N LEU A 1149 -0.33 25.36 -13.48
CA LEU A 1149 0.77 24.41 -13.54
C LEU A 1149 0.68 23.37 -12.42
N LYS A 1150 0.46 23.79 -11.17
CA LYS A 1150 0.33 22.87 -10.02
C LYS A 1150 -0.83 21.90 -10.27
N ILE A 1151 -2.00 22.38 -10.72
CA ILE A 1151 -3.16 21.52 -11.04
C ILE A 1151 -2.83 20.55 -12.19
N SER A 1152 -2.13 21.01 -13.23
CA SER A 1152 -1.72 20.13 -14.34
C SER A 1152 -0.85 18.96 -13.86
N ILE A 1153 0.11 19.24 -12.96
CA ILE A 1153 1.02 18.23 -12.43
C ILE A 1153 0.26 17.18 -11.63
N GLN A 1154 -0.72 17.62 -10.83
CA GLN A 1154 -1.62 16.74 -10.07
C GLN A 1154 -2.49 15.88 -10.98
N SER A 1155 -3.09 16.50 -12.00
CA SER A 1155 -3.98 15.83 -12.95
C SER A 1155 -3.26 14.71 -13.69
N ILE A 1156 -2.08 15.02 -14.26
CA ILE A 1156 -1.28 14.04 -14.99
C ILE A 1156 -0.82 12.91 -14.06
N ALA A 1157 -0.43 13.22 -12.82
CA ALA A 1157 -0.08 12.21 -11.82
C ALA A 1157 -1.26 11.27 -11.53
N ALA A 1158 -2.44 11.84 -11.27
CA ALA A 1158 -3.63 11.08 -10.91
C ALA A 1158 -4.19 10.24 -12.07
N GLY A 1159 -4.08 10.73 -13.31
CA GLY A 1159 -4.51 9.98 -14.49
C GLY A 1159 -3.49 8.93 -14.97
N MET A 1160 -2.19 9.24 -14.92
CA MET A 1160 -1.14 8.27 -15.27
C MET A 1160 -1.06 7.12 -14.26
N GLN A 1161 -1.33 7.40 -12.98
CA GLN A 1161 -1.17 6.43 -11.89
C GLN A 1161 0.21 5.76 -11.97
N PHE A 1162 0.28 4.43 -11.89
CA PHE A 1162 1.52 3.67 -11.96
C PHE A 1162 2.33 3.91 -13.25
N SER A 1163 3.62 4.24 -13.12
CA SER A 1163 4.43 4.68 -14.28
C SER A 1163 5.88 4.14 -14.39
N GLY A 1164 6.38 3.31 -13.46
CA GLY A 1164 7.71 2.70 -13.61
C GLY A 1164 8.29 1.88 -12.45
#